data_AF-A0A366DXY2-F1
#
_entry.id   AF-A0A366DXY2-F1
#
_cell.length_a   1.000
_cell.length_b   1.000
_cell.length_c   1.000
_cell.angle_alpha   90.00
_cell.angle_beta   90.00
_cell.angle_gamma   90.00
#
_symmetry.space_group_name_H-M   'P 1'
#
loop_
_entity.id
_entity.type
_entity.pdbx_description
1 polymer ?
#
loop_
_entity_poly.entity_id
_entity_poly.type
_entity_poly.pdbx_seq_one_letter_code
_entity_poly.pdbx_strand_id
1 'polypeptide(L)'
;MANRQRRSPGEVSRFSGNALISTDLPAYAVDTGQASRVLADAAGSLSGTLSKLADKARQREAIQDAEPYVQRQATGYLEARALDRESIVKGNSSYRDAIASIESRGSGDYSAVGPKNDKMGRALGRYQIMETNIGPWSKAALGREVSVQEFMSSPDIQDAVFDHKFGGYVKQFGLEGAAQAWFAGPGGVGKTNRTDALGADVGSYGKKFISALGQAPSAEAQAKANTYQAPVLSVEPLALRRDGTVYSEAFDNAVMSGWAWRMQAGLSNDLFNAQQQFQDDPTGFADAANKIHETYLKDIDDPQMREVFDKSFSQRTEAYRQSVFAQYEAKLRRQQEADFATGLEAQQRDIERQAQVLGASPKGDELIKQQVTAAQAAIDGAIHAGTLTPAQGEKAKIEIAMTAARGRIQGVFDALPTPEQKEQYSLGLLSDWKDSKGPLADLPYATVKAMSDTLRRDALEQKNKAQAQNKVEAAKIGSLIDDDIASVSATGKGLDPSTSNLTPDRVQAYLGEDGLRKWQEKRDYAGRVFDATNGMNTQSAADIAARISGMQPTPGTPGFAEDLEVFTAAQKQASAVIKERAADPALSVQKAFPDVQAAADAADPQDPSSMQSLVSARLQAQQALGVSDFEQAPLTADEARALARPISAQADPSLASKAMMATVEQIQQTYGSYADQVVAQMIASQGVSKEMAGLGAGYFRRLSKGQAFSASDKRQGQVISEVDAADASGAPIATDAFPIPNYKQRQALISQPEKAGEFDEKFGSGSAQRILGRTEPAWVE
;
A
#
# COMPACT_ATOMS: atom_id res chain seq x y z
N MET A 1 84.62 12.30 5.21
CA MET A 1 85.01 11.58 6.44
C MET A 1 83.84 11.61 7.40
N ALA A 2 83.34 10.42 7.82
CA ALA A 2 82.40 10.12 8.92
C ALA A 2 81.01 10.85 8.90
N ASN A 3 79.85 10.28 9.24
CA ASN A 3 79.52 9.04 9.96
C ASN A 3 78.05 8.63 9.69
N ARG A 4 77.84 7.32 9.55
CA ARG A 4 76.68 6.41 9.78
C ARG A 4 75.24 6.91 10.03
N GLN A 5 74.29 6.32 9.26
CA GLN A 5 73.08 5.51 9.62
C GLN A 5 72.32 5.80 10.95
N ARG A 6 70.98 5.71 11.14
CA ARG A 6 69.86 4.96 10.51
C ARG A 6 68.52 5.32 11.22
N ARG A 7 67.36 4.99 10.59
CA ARG A 7 65.97 4.73 11.14
C ARG A 7 65.19 5.95 11.68
N SER A 8 63.85 6.05 11.71
CA SER A 8 62.64 5.45 11.09
C SER A 8 61.48 6.42 11.44
N PRO A 9 60.36 6.47 10.70
CA PRO A 9 59.34 7.51 10.87
C PRO A 9 58.13 7.06 11.70
N GLY A 10 57.62 7.98 12.50
CA GLY A 10 56.30 7.92 13.12
C GLY A 10 56.07 9.17 13.98
N GLU A 11 55.20 10.07 13.53
CA GLU A 11 54.10 10.64 14.33
C GLU A 11 53.39 11.76 13.56
N VAL A 12 52.06 11.72 13.67
CA VAL A 12 51.11 12.65 13.06
C VAL A 12 50.74 13.69 14.11
N SER A 13 50.75 14.97 13.76
CA SER A 13 50.14 16.02 14.59
C SER A 13 49.12 16.81 13.77
N ARG A 14 47.95 17.03 14.40
CA ARG A 14 46.78 17.75 13.89
C ARG A 14 47.03 19.26 13.91
N PHE A 15 46.39 20.01 13.02
CA PHE A 15 46.10 21.42 13.24
C PHE A 15 44.75 21.83 12.65
N SER A 16 44.06 22.71 13.38
CA SER A 16 42.73 23.27 13.16
C SER A 16 42.79 24.69 12.59
N GLY A 17 41.75 25.14 11.88
CA GLY A 17 41.52 26.56 11.58
C GLY A 17 40.19 26.83 10.85
N ASN A 18 39.39 27.76 11.38
CA ASN A 18 38.14 28.28 10.79
C ASN A 18 38.40 29.64 10.10
N ALA A 19 37.68 29.95 9.03
CA ALA A 19 37.40 31.32 8.56
C ALA A 19 36.10 31.37 7.73
N LEU A 20 35.40 32.51 7.80
CA LEU A 20 34.04 32.81 7.31
C LEU A 20 34.03 34.04 6.37
N ILE A 21 33.00 34.12 5.49
CA ILE A 21 32.42 35.26 4.71
C ILE A 21 33.28 35.78 3.51
N SER A 22 32.82 36.18 2.30
CA SER A 22 31.57 36.77 1.81
C SER A 22 31.39 36.74 0.26
N THR A 23 30.14 36.99 -0.14
CA THR A 23 29.46 37.37 -1.41
C THR A 23 30.21 38.16 -2.50
N ASP A 24 30.08 37.77 -3.79
CA ASP A 24 29.27 38.47 -4.83
C ASP A 24 29.61 38.10 -6.30
N LEU A 25 28.53 37.94 -7.09
CA LEU A 25 28.37 38.08 -8.56
C LEU A 25 28.64 36.90 -9.54
N PRO A 26 27.89 36.87 -10.69
CA PRO A 26 27.47 35.65 -11.38
C PRO A 26 28.33 35.31 -12.61
N ALA A 27 28.43 34.02 -12.94
CA ALA A 27 29.07 33.56 -14.16
C ALA A 27 28.20 32.51 -14.87
N TYR A 28 27.74 32.84 -16.08
CA TYR A 28 27.42 31.87 -17.11
C TYR A 28 28.74 31.22 -17.54
N ALA A 29 28.92 29.93 -17.28
CA ALA A 29 29.95 29.11 -17.91
C ALA A 29 29.51 27.65 -17.87
N VAL A 30 29.47 27.05 -19.05
CA VAL A 30 29.12 25.65 -19.31
C VAL A 30 30.15 24.73 -18.62
N ASP A 31 29.68 23.80 -17.78
CA ASP A 31 30.51 22.77 -17.12
C ASP A 31 30.94 21.69 -18.14
N THR A 32 32.19 21.76 -18.62
CA THR A 32 32.82 20.73 -19.46
C THR A 32 33.61 19.69 -18.63
N GLY A 33 33.16 19.36 -17.41
CA GLY A 33 33.90 18.50 -16.47
C GLY A 33 33.24 17.17 -16.09
N GLN A 34 32.00 16.88 -16.51
CA GLN A 34 31.31 15.64 -16.08
C GLN A 34 31.73 14.40 -16.88
N ALA A 35 32.19 14.53 -18.13
CA ALA A 35 32.60 13.37 -18.94
C ALA A 35 33.96 12.78 -18.54
N SER A 36 34.86 13.57 -17.95
CA SER A 36 36.20 13.10 -17.56
C SER A 36 36.24 12.40 -16.20
N ARG A 37 35.28 12.66 -15.30
CA ARG A 37 35.16 11.95 -14.01
C ARG A 37 34.48 10.59 -14.15
N VAL A 38 33.53 10.45 -15.07
CA VAL A 38 32.86 9.17 -15.37
C VAL A 38 33.82 8.15 -16.01
N LEU A 39 34.83 8.62 -16.77
CA LEU A 39 35.84 7.74 -17.38
C LEU A 39 36.95 7.29 -16.40
N ALA A 40 37.20 8.03 -15.32
CA ALA A 40 38.19 7.64 -14.30
C ALA A 40 37.66 6.53 -13.37
N ASP A 41 36.36 6.57 -13.01
CA ASP A 41 35.73 5.54 -12.16
C ASP A 41 35.49 4.21 -12.91
N ALA A 42 35.31 4.27 -14.23
CA ALA A 42 35.20 3.08 -15.08
C ALA A 42 36.51 2.28 -15.17
N ALA A 43 37.67 2.93 -15.10
CA ALA A 43 38.99 2.28 -15.17
C ALA A 43 39.39 1.55 -13.86
N GLY A 44 38.90 2.01 -12.71
CA GLY A 44 39.16 1.37 -11.40
C GLY A 44 38.38 0.06 -11.20
N SER A 45 37.15 -0.03 -11.71
CA SER A 45 36.27 -1.19 -11.52
C SER A 45 36.65 -2.42 -12.38
N LEU A 46 37.33 -2.20 -13.52
CA LEU A 46 37.80 -3.27 -14.41
C LEU A 46 39.08 -3.97 -13.90
N SER A 47 39.98 -3.27 -13.21
CA SER A 47 41.20 -3.85 -12.62
C SER A 47 40.91 -4.82 -11.45
N GLY A 48 39.94 -4.48 -10.59
CA GLY A 48 39.50 -5.35 -9.48
C GLY A 48 38.75 -6.60 -9.92
N THR A 49 38.13 -6.57 -11.10
CA THR A 49 37.38 -7.69 -11.66
C THR A 49 38.31 -8.67 -12.40
N LEU A 50 39.37 -8.18 -13.04
CA LEU A 50 40.40 -9.00 -13.69
C LEU A 50 41.31 -9.75 -12.69
N SER A 51 41.69 -9.15 -11.56
CA SER A 51 42.45 -9.86 -10.50
C SER A 51 41.66 -11.02 -9.89
N LYS A 52 40.34 -10.85 -9.67
CA LYS A 52 39.47 -11.91 -9.13
C LYS A 52 39.21 -13.04 -10.15
N LEU A 53 39.31 -12.76 -11.45
CA LEU A 53 39.23 -13.78 -12.51
C LEU A 53 40.55 -14.56 -12.64
N ALA A 54 41.70 -13.89 -12.47
CA ALA A 54 43.02 -14.51 -12.49
C ALA A 54 43.29 -15.43 -11.28
N ASP A 55 42.71 -15.12 -10.12
CA ASP A 55 42.77 -15.99 -8.93
C ASP A 55 41.81 -17.19 -9.02
N LYS A 56 40.67 -17.02 -9.70
CA LYS A 56 39.76 -18.13 -10.05
C LYS A 56 40.31 -19.07 -11.14
N ALA A 57 41.17 -18.57 -12.03
CA ALA A 57 41.86 -19.40 -13.03
C ALA A 57 42.99 -20.23 -12.40
N ARG A 58 43.78 -19.62 -11.50
CA ARG A 58 44.84 -20.33 -10.74
C ARG A 58 44.30 -21.40 -9.78
N GLN A 59 43.10 -21.22 -9.22
CA GLN A 59 42.43 -22.26 -8.43
C GLN A 59 41.85 -23.42 -9.28
N ARG A 60 41.61 -23.21 -10.59
CA ARG A 60 41.17 -24.30 -11.48
C ARG A 60 42.32 -25.13 -12.03
N GLU A 61 43.51 -24.54 -12.23
CA GLU A 61 44.72 -25.30 -12.58
C GLU A 61 45.24 -26.17 -11.42
N ALA A 62 45.03 -25.76 -10.16
CA ALA A 62 45.44 -26.56 -9.01
C ALA A 62 44.53 -27.77 -8.71
N ILE A 63 43.39 -27.92 -9.40
CA ILE A 63 42.43 -29.03 -9.22
C ILE A 63 42.55 -30.08 -10.34
N GLN A 64 43.32 -29.81 -11.41
CA GLN A 64 43.51 -30.75 -12.52
C GLN A 64 44.71 -31.69 -12.40
N ASP A 65 45.58 -31.54 -11.39
CA ASP A 65 46.81 -32.34 -11.23
C ASP A 65 46.76 -33.44 -10.14
N ALA A 66 45.58 -33.83 -9.68
CA ALA A 66 45.41 -34.87 -8.64
C ALA A 66 44.61 -36.10 -9.11
N GLU A 67 44.88 -36.58 -10.34
CA GLU A 67 44.05 -37.55 -11.05
C GLU A 67 44.67 -38.96 -11.29
N PRO A 68 45.36 -39.59 -10.32
CA PRO A 68 45.35 -41.07 -10.33
C PRO A 68 45.14 -41.78 -8.99
N TYR A 69 44.70 -41.11 -7.91
CA TYR A 69 44.43 -41.80 -6.62
C TYR A 69 42.95 -41.84 -6.18
N VAL A 70 42.06 -41.07 -6.82
CA VAL A 70 40.64 -40.98 -6.42
C VAL A 70 39.73 -41.92 -7.24
N GLN A 71 40.18 -42.38 -8.41
CA GLN A 71 39.33 -43.13 -9.36
C GLN A 71 38.99 -44.57 -8.95
N ARG A 72 39.67 -45.17 -7.95
CA ARG A 72 39.32 -46.51 -7.44
C ARG A 72 38.47 -46.52 -6.17
N GLN A 73 38.33 -45.40 -5.47
CA GLN A 73 37.34 -45.25 -4.39
C GLN A 73 36.07 -44.53 -4.87
N ALA A 74 36.15 -43.72 -5.92
CA ALA A 74 35.02 -43.02 -6.49
C ALA A 74 33.98 -43.95 -7.16
N THR A 75 34.37 -45.10 -7.72
CA THR A 75 33.39 -46.02 -8.35
C THR A 75 32.47 -46.67 -7.31
N GLY A 76 32.99 -47.14 -6.17
CA GLY A 76 32.16 -47.67 -5.08
C GLY A 76 31.35 -46.60 -4.32
N TYR A 77 31.89 -45.38 -4.17
CA TYR A 77 31.21 -44.27 -3.50
C TYR A 77 30.17 -43.59 -4.40
N LEU A 78 30.36 -43.59 -5.73
CA LEU A 78 29.39 -43.06 -6.70
C LEU A 78 28.28 -44.08 -7.00
N GLU A 79 28.55 -45.40 -6.96
CA GLU A 79 27.47 -46.41 -7.00
C GLU A 79 26.63 -46.39 -5.71
N ALA A 80 27.27 -46.32 -4.52
CA ALA A 80 26.53 -46.20 -3.26
C ALA A 80 25.74 -44.89 -3.16
N ARG A 81 26.29 -43.77 -3.67
CA ARG A 81 25.62 -42.47 -3.70
C ARG A 81 24.65 -42.30 -4.86
N ALA A 82 24.75 -43.11 -5.92
CA ALA A 82 23.73 -43.22 -6.95
C ALA A 82 22.53 -44.00 -6.42
N LEU A 83 22.74 -45.09 -5.65
CA LEU A 83 21.68 -45.82 -4.96
C LEU A 83 21.03 -45.01 -3.82
N ASP A 84 21.82 -44.22 -3.06
CA ASP A 84 21.30 -43.27 -2.07
C ASP A 84 20.62 -42.06 -2.73
N ARG A 85 21.11 -41.55 -3.86
CA ARG A 85 20.38 -40.52 -4.62
C ARG A 85 19.12 -41.07 -5.23
N GLU A 86 19.10 -42.29 -5.72
CA GLU A 86 17.92 -42.90 -6.32
C GLU A 86 16.86 -43.20 -5.25
N SER A 87 17.27 -43.57 -4.03
CA SER A 87 16.37 -43.73 -2.87
C SER A 87 15.90 -42.38 -2.28
N ILE A 88 16.77 -41.35 -2.24
CA ILE A 88 16.43 -39.98 -1.82
C ILE A 88 15.58 -39.28 -2.88
N VAL A 89 15.79 -39.53 -4.18
CA VAL A 89 15.00 -38.96 -5.27
C VAL A 89 13.65 -39.65 -5.38
N LYS A 90 13.55 -40.98 -5.18
CA LYS A 90 12.25 -41.68 -5.05
C LYS A 90 11.49 -41.25 -3.78
N GLY A 91 12.20 -41.06 -2.65
CA GLY A 91 11.62 -40.56 -1.40
C GLY A 91 11.20 -39.09 -1.48
N ASN A 92 11.99 -38.22 -2.10
CA ASN A 92 11.63 -36.82 -2.31
C ASN A 92 10.53 -36.66 -3.36
N SER A 93 10.50 -37.49 -4.41
CA SER A 93 9.36 -37.50 -5.35
C SER A 93 8.07 -37.86 -4.62
N SER A 94 8.08 -38.86 -3.73
CA SER A 94 6.89 -39.20 -2.94
C SER A 94 6.50 -38.12 -1.92
N TYR A 95 7.47 -37.41 -1.31
CA TYR A 95 7.19 -36.25 -0.44
C TYR A 95 6.63 -35.05 -1.21
N ARG A 96 7.20 -34.73 -2.37
CA ARG A 96 6.74 -33.66 -3.25
C ARG A 96 5.31 -33.91 -3.70
N ASP A 97 5.04 -35.11 -4.19
CA ASP A 97 3.70 -35.48 -4.66
C ASP A 97 2.70 -35.54 -3.50
N ALA A 98 3.09 -36.04 -2.32
CA ALA A 98 2.26 -36.04 -1.13
C ALA A 98 1.93 -34.61 -0.62
N ILE A 99 2.91 -33.70 -0.56
CA ILE A 99 2.64 -32.31 -0.16
C ILE A 99 1.85 -31.57 -1.24
N ALA A 100 2.20 -31.68 -2.52
CA ALA A 100 1.45 -31.06 -3.61
C ALA A 100 -0.01 -31.55 -3.64
N SER A 101 -0.23 -32.82 -3.31
CA SER A 101 -1.57 -33.43 -3.22
C SER A 101 -2.47 -32.79 -2.16
N ILE A 102 -1.88 -32.15 -1.15
CA ILE A 102 -2.54 -31.48 -0.04
C ILE A 102 -2.60 -29.97 -0.29
N GLU A 103 -1.52 -29.37 -0.79
CA GLU A 103 -1.32 -27.93 -0.87
C GLU A 103 -1.85 -27.28 -2.16
N SER A 104 -1.77 -27.96 -3.31
CA SER A 104 -2.03 -27.32 -4.62
C SER A 104 -2.86 -28.15 -5.58
N ARG A 105 -3.36 -29.32 -5.15
CA ARG A 105 -4.23 -30.19 -5.95
C ARG A 105 -5.48 -29.43 -6.43
N GLY A 106 -5.61 -29.30 -7.75
CA GLY A 106 -6.73 -28.60 -8.40
C GLY A 106 -6.54 -27.08 -8.56
N SER A 107 -5.42 -26.53 -8.08
CA SER A 107 -5.16 -25.08 -8.01
C SER A 107 -4.02 -24.60 -8.91
N GLY A 108 -3.62 -25.38 -9.91
CA GLY A 108 -2.59 -25.00 -10.90
C GLY A 108 -1.15 -25.43 -10.57
N ASP A 109 -0.95 -26.27 -9.56
CA ASP A 109 0.34 -26.92 -9.23
C ASP A 109 1.49 -25.89 -9.11
N TYR A 110 2.54 -25.94 -9.94
CA TYR A 110 3.64 -24.96 -9.94
C TYR A 110 3.22 -23.49 -10.15
N SER A 111 2.02 -23.26 -10.69
CA SER A 111 1.45 -21.92 -10.88
C SER A 111 0.45 -21.52 -9.78
N ALA A 112 0.25 -22.35 -8.76
CA ALA A 112 -0.74 -22.11 -7.72
C ALA A 112 -0.44 -20.83 -6.91
N VAL A 113 -1.47 -20.00 -6.72
CA VAL A 113 -1.43 -18.79 -5.90
C VAL A 113 -2.48 -18.91 -4.81
N GLY A 114 -2.01 -19.05 -3.58
CA GLY A 114 -2.83 -19.29 -2.40
C GLY A 114 -3.33 -18.04 -1.70
N PRO A 115 -4.00 -18.23 -0.54
CA PRO A 115 -4.53 -17.14 0.26
C PRO A 115 -3.42 -16.20 0.76
N LYS A 116 -3.78 -14.93 0.97
CA LYS A 116 -2.87 -13.90 1.45
C LYS A 116 -2.88 -13.88 2.98
N ASN A 117 -1.68 -13.91 3.58
CA ASN A 117 -1.46 -13.67 4.99
C ASN A 117 -0.89 -12.25 5.20
N ASP A 118 -1.41 -11.50 6.17
CA ASP A 118 -1.02 -10.10 6.39
C ASP A 118 0.44 -9.89 6.78
N LYS A 119 1.11 -10.92 7.34
CA LYS A 119 2.50 -10.86 7.81
C LYS A 119 3.48 -11.58 6.90
N MET A 120 3.04 -12.67 6.26
CA MET A 120 3.91 -13.59 5.51
C MET A 120 3.70 -13.53 3.99
N GLY A 121 2.79 -12.68 3.52
CA GLY A 121 2.46 -12.55 2.10
C GLY A 121 1.59 -13.71 1.61
N ARG A 122 1.59 -13.98 0.31
CA ARG A 122 0.84 -15.09 -0.29
C ARG A 122 1.60 -16.41 -0.20
N ALA A 123 0.85 -17.51 -0.12
CA ALA A 123 1.39 -18.85 -0.35
C ALA A 123 1.52 -19.09 -1.87
N LEU A 124 2.67 -19.56 -2.33
CA LEU A 124 3.02 -19.57 -3.75
C LEU A 124 3.60 -20.91 -4.22
N GLY A 125 3.24 -21.28 -5.44
CA GLY A 125 3.77 -22.44 -6.14
C GLY A 125 3.21 -23.78 -5.65
N ARG A 126 3.80 -24.87 -6.18
CA ARG A 126 3.34 -26.25 -5.99
C ARG A 126 3.21 -26.69 -4.54
N TYR A 127 4.04 -26.11 -3.68
CA TYR A 127 4.15 -26.47 -2.26
C TYR A 127 3.65 -25.38 -1.31
N GLN A 128 2.99 -24.33 -1.85
CA GLN A 128 2.41 -23.23 -1.09
C GLN A 128 3.41 -22.53 -0.14
N ILE A 129 4.62 -22.24 -0.65
CA ILE A 129 5.67 -21.56 0.12
C ILE A 129 5.30 -20.08 0.28
N MET A 130 5.31 -19.57 1.51
CA MET A 130 5.03 -18.16 1.80
C MET A 130 6.03 -17.22 1.12
N GLU A 131 5.55 -16.12 0.53
CA GLU A 131 6.36 -15.08 -0.14
C GLU A 131 7.60 -14.65 0.67
N THR A 132 7.43 -14.42 1.97
CA THR A 132 8.53 -14.00 2.85
C THR A 132 9.62 -15.06 3.05
N ASN A 133 9.31 -16.33 2.80
CA ASN A 133 10.25 -17.45 2.98
C ASN A 133 11.11 -17.70 1.73
N ILE A 134 10.68 -17.26 0.54
CA ILE A 134 11.34 -17.55 -0.74
C ILE A 134 12.81 -17.07 -0.73
N GLY A 135 13.07 -15.84 -0.32
CA GLY A 135 14.43 -15.29 -0.27
C GLY A 135 15.37 -16.08 0.66
N PRO A 136 15.08 -16.16 1.97
CA PRO A 136 15.93 -16.89 2.92
C PRO A 136 16.08 -18.38 2.60
N TRP A 137 15.05 -19.03 2.06
CA TRP A 137 15.09 -20.47 1.78
C TRP A 137 15.82 -20.80 0.48
N SER A 138 15.65 -19.98 -0.56
CA SER A 138 16.46 -20.10 -1.78
C SER A 138 17.94 -19.85 -1.52
N LYS A 139 18.29 -18.91 -0.62
CA LYS A 139 19.69 -18.72 -0.20
C LYS A 139 20.28 -19.98 0.42
N ALA A 140 19.51 -20.67 1.25
CA ALA A 140 19.94 -21.91 1.89
C ALA A 140 20.04 -23.08 0.90
N ALA A 141 19.09 -23.18 -0.03
CA ALA A 141 19.01 -24.28 -1.00
C ALA A 141 19.96 -24.14 -2.18
N LEU A 142 20.12 -22.92 -2.70
CA LEU A 142 20.78 -22.61 -3.98
C LEU A 142 22.04 -21.74 -3.80
N GLY A 143 22.32 -21.28 -2.58
CA GLY A 143 23.44 -20.38 -2.30
C GLY A 143 23.20 -18.92 -2.71
N ARG A 144 22.00 -18.57 -3.18
CA ARG A 144 21.59 -17.21 -3.56
C ARG A 144 20.12 -16.95 -3.27
N GLU A 145 19.78 -15.70 -2.98
CA GLU A 145 18.39 -15.29 -2.84
C GLU A 145 17.75 -15.18 -4.23
N VAL A 146 16.52 -15.68 -4.34
CA VAL A 146 15.70 -15.69 -5.56
C VAL A 146 14.49 -14.78 -5.37
N SER A 147 14.11 -14.04 -6.42
CA SER A 147 12.91 -13.20 -6.40
C SER A 147 11.63 -14.04 -6.51
N VAL A 148 10.49 -13.50 -6.05
CA VAL A 148 9.19 -14.17 -6.18
C VAL A 148 8.85 -14.51 -7.64
N GLN A 149 9.15 -13.60 -8.57
CA GLN A 149 8.89 -13.80 -9.99
C GLN A 149 9.76 -14.92 -10.58
N GLU A 150 11.04 -14.94 -10.22
CA GLU A 150 11.96 -16.00 -10.66
C GLU A 150 11.56 -17.37 -10.08
N PHE A 151 11.17 -17.40 -8.79
CA PHE A 151 10.66 -18.60 -8.12
C PHE A 151 9.39 -19.15 -8.78
N MET A 152 8.43 -18.29 -9.12
CA MET A 152 7.18 -18.71 -9.78
C MET A 152 7.38 -19.14 -11.24
N SER A 153 8.44 -18.65 -11.90
CA SER A 153 8.75 -18.99 -13.28
C SER A 153 9.53 -20.30 -13.47
N SER A 154 10.02 -20.93 -12.39
CA SER A 154 10.91 -22.09 -12.47
C SER A 154 10.48 -23.23 -11.52
N PRO A 155 9.90 -24.32 -12.05
CA PRO A 155 9.60 -25.53 -11.28
C PRO A 155 10.83 -26.08 -10.53
N ASP A 156 11.99 -26.06 -11.17
CA ASP A 156 13.25 -26.55 -10.60
C ASP A 156 13.68 -25.78 -9.34
N ILE A 157 13.44 -24.47 -9.31
CA ILE A 157 13.72 -23.64 -8.14
C ILE A 157 12.74 -23.97 -7.01
N GLN A 158 11.45 -24.12 -7.30
CA GLN A 158 10.44 -24.47 -6.28
C GLN A 158 10.77 -25.82 -5.63
N ASP A 159 11.12 -26.79 -6.47
CA ASP A 159 11.53 -28.14 -6.11
C ASP A 159 12.80 -28.15 -5.25
N ALA A 160 13.84 -27.42 -5.66
CA ALA A 160 15.09 -27.37 -4.91
C ALA A 160 14.93 -26.70 -3.54
N VAL A 161 14.11 -25.64 -3.47
CA VAL A 161 13.79 -24.95 -2.21
C VAL A 161 12.98 -25.86 -1.28
N PHE A 162 11.97 -26.54 -1.83
CA PHE A 162 11.15 -27.50 -1.10
C PHE A 162 11.99 -28.65 -0.55
N ASP A 163 12.75 -29.34 -1.41
CA ASP A 163 13.58 -30.48 -1.01
C ASP A 163 14.57 -30.15 0.10
N HIS A 164 15.20 -28.98 -0.02
CA HIS A 164 16.17 -28.54 0.97
C HIS A 164 15.52 -28.31 2.33
N LYS A 165 14.34 -27.67 2.36
CA LYS A 165 13.66 -27.31 3.62
C LYS A 165 12.86 -28.45 4.21
N PHE A 166 11.99 -29.07 3.41
CA PHE A 166 11.19 -30.20 3.84
C PHE A 166 12.07 -31.41 4.20
N GLY A 167 13.11 -31.70 3.40
CA GLY A 167 14.09 -32.74 3.73
C GLY A 167 14.87 -32.42 5.01
N GLY A 168 15.11 -31.14 5.31
CA GLY A 168 15.65 -30.71 6.60
C GLY A 168 14.72 -31.03 7.78
N TYR A 169 13.41 -30.80 7.61
CA TYR A 169 12.42 -31.16 8.63
C TYR A 169 12.25 -32.67 8.79
N VAL A 170 12.32 -33.46 7.72
CA VAL A 170 12.31 -34.93 7.80
C VAL A 170 13.47 -35.44 8.63
N LYS A 171 14.68 -34.90 8.43
CA LYS A 171 15.87 -35.24 9.24
C LYS A 171 15.70 -34.85 10.71
N GLN A 172 15.01 -33.75 10.98
CA GLN A 172 14.89 -33.19 12.33
C GLN A 172 13.74 -33.80 13.14
N PHE A 173 12.63 -34.16 12.49
CA PHE A 173 11.37 -34.49 13.17
C PHE A 173 10.72 -35.81 12.70
N GLY A 174 11.33 -36.53 11.75
CA GLY A 174 10.69 -37.68 11.10
C GLY A 174 9.58 -37.26 10.13
N LEU A 175 8.95 -38.23 9.44
CA LEU A 175 8.00 -37.95 8.36
C LEU A 175 6.77 -37.16 8.80
N GLU A 176 6.08 -37.61 9.84
CA GLU A 176 4.87 -36.95 10.34
C GLU A 176 5.20 -35.58 10.96
N GLY A 177 6.29 -35.49 11.74
CA GLY A 177 6.76 -34.24 12.33
C GLY A 177 7.22 -33.22 11.30
N ALA A 178 7.74 -33.66 10.15
CA ALA A 178 8.11 -32.77 9.06
C ALA A 178 6.90 -32.11 8.40
N ALA A 179 5.81 -32.85 8.20
CA ALA A 179 4.55 -32.29 7.72
C ALA A 179 3.94 -31.30 8.72
N GLN A 180 4.02 -31.60 10.02
CA GLN A 180 3.61 -30.67 11.07
C GLN A 180 4.45 -29.38 11.06
N ALA A 181 5.77 -29.49 10.89
CA ALA A 181 6.67 -28.36 10.78
C ALA A 181 6.43 -27.54 9.51
N TRP A 182 6.05 -28.19 8.41
CA TRP A 182 5.71 -27.53 7.15
C TRP A 182 4.45 -26.67 7.29
N PHE A 183 3.42 -27.22 7.93
CA PHE A 183 2.13 -26.56 8.12
C PHE A 183 2.14 -25.44 9.17
N ALA A 184 2.75 -25.68 10.34
CA ALA A 184 2.67 -24.75 11.49
C ALA A 184 4.02 -24.19 11.96
N GLY A 185 5.09 -24.45 11.20
CA GLY A 185 6.46 -24.12 11.56
C GLY A 185 7.07 -25.09 12.59
N PRO A 186 8.40 -25.10 12.77
CA PRO A 186 9.09 -26.02 13.67
C PRO A 186 8.62 -25.97 15.14
N GLY A 187 8.15 -24.81 15.61
CA GLY A 187 7.61 -24.63 16.96
C GLY A 187 6.19 -25.17 17.17
N GLY A 188 5.55 -25.67 16.11
CA GLY A 188 4.24 -26.33 16.11
C GLY A 188 4.29 -27.85 16.17
N VAL A 189 5.45 -28.47 15.94
CA VAL A 189 5.63 -29.93 15.97
C VAL A 189 5.22 -30.49 17.33
N GLY A 190 4.38 -31.54 17.34
CA GLY A 190 3.85 -32.16 18.56
C GLY A 190 2.72 -31.40 19.26
N LYS A 191 2.32 -30.21 18.78
CA LYS A 191 1.18 -29.44 19.31
C LYS A 191 -0.08 -29.70 18.48
N THR A 192 -0.56 -30.94 18.53
CA THR A 192 -1.66 -31.47 17.69
C THR A 192 -2.98 -30.71 17.79
N ASN A 193 -3.19 -29.90 18.85
CA ASN A 193 -4.44 -29.16 19.07
C ASN A 193 -4.40 -27.71 18.55
N ARG A 194 -3.37 -27.31 17.78
CA ARG A 194 -3.31 -25.99 17.15
C ARG A 194 -3.95 -26.05 15.76
N THR A 195 -4.93 -25.20 15.51
CA THR A 195 -5.59 -25.03 14.22
C THR A 195 -5.02 -23.85 13.44
N ASP A 196 -5.10 -23.91 12.11
CA ASP A 196 -4.89 -22.76 11.23
C ASP A 196 -6.18 -21.91 11.08
N ALA A 197 -6.10 -20.85 10.28
CA ALA A 197 -7.23 -19.95 10.00
C ALA A 197 -8.40 -20.63 9.25
N LEU A 198 -8.22 -21.86 8.75
CA LEU A 198 -9.22 -22.66 8.03
C LEU A 198 -9.72 -23.87 8.83
N GLY A 199 -9.29 -24.02 10.10
CA GLY A 199 -9.76 -25.06 11.02
C GLY A 199 -9.05 -26.41 10.89
N ALA A 200 -7.95 -26.51 10.13
CA ALA A 200 -7.15 -27.72 10.05
C ALA A 200 -6.15 -27.76 11.21
N ASP A 201 -6.14 -28.83 12.00
CA ASP A 201 -5.18 -28.99 13.09
C ASP A 201 -3.87 -29.66 12.63
N VAL A 202 -2.78 -29.33 13.33
CA VAL A 202 -1.43 -29.82 13.06
C VAL A 202 -1.36 -31.34 13.03
N GLY A 203 -2.11 -32.04 13.89
CA GLY A 203 -2.13 -33.51 13.93
C GLY A 203 -2.81 -34.12 12.71
N SER A 204 -3.95 -33.58 12.30
CA SER A 204 -4.69 -34.00 11.11
C SER A 204 -3.89 -33.77 9.82
N TYR A 205 -3.12 -32.67 9.73
CA TYR A 205 -2.25 -32.41 8.58
C TYR A 205 -1.13 -33.46 8.47
N GLY A 206 -0.46 -33.78 9.58
CA GLY A 206 0.58 -34.82 9.62
C GLY A 206 0.06 -36.20 9.19
N LYS A 207 -1.13 -36.59 9.66
CA LYS A 207 -1.80 -37.84 9.27
C LYS A 207 -2.19 -37.89 7.79
N LYS A 208 -2.67 -36.77 7.21
CA LYS A 208 -2.98 -36.66 5.77
C LYS A 208 -1.74 -36.86 4.92
N PHE A 209 -0.60 -36.30 5.34
CA PHE A 209 0.69 -36.51 4.65
C PHE A 209 1.13 -37.97 4.70
N ILE A 210 1.06 -38.63 5.86
CA ILE A 210 1.40 -40.06 5.99
C ILE A 210 0.44 -40.93 5.14
N SER A 211 -0.85 -40.59 5.10
CA SER A 211 -1.83 -41.28 4.25
C SER A 211 -1.55 -41.07 2.75
N ALA A 212 -1.17 -39.86 2.33
CA ALA A 212 -0.80 -39.55 0.95
C ALA A 212 0.49 -40.28 0.52
N LEU A 213 1.45 -40.46 1.45
CA LEU A 213 2.63 -41.29 1.22
C LEU A 213 2.30 -42.78 1.09
N GLY A 214 1.31 -43.28 1.85
CA GLY A 214 0.84 -44.67 1.78
C GLY A 214 -0.01 -45.00 0.54
N GLN A 215 -0.49 -43.99 -0.20
CA GLN A 215 -1.29 -44.14 -1.43
C GLN A 215 -0.49 -43.90 -2.72
N ALA A 216 0.83 -43.66 -2.65
CA ALA A 216 1.67 -43.57 -3.84
C ALA A 216 1.77 -44.96 -4.51
N PRO A 217 1.27 -45.16 -5.74
CA PRO A 217 1.28 -46.46 -6.35
C PRO A 217 2.69 -46.79 -6.85
N SER A 218 3.28 -47.86 -6.33
CA SER A 218 4.26 -48.63 -7.08
C SER A 218 3.77 -50.07 -7.13
N ALA A 219 3.20 -50.43 -8.28
CA ALA A 219 2.82 -51.78 -8.66
C ALA A 219 4.01 -52.78 -8.67
N GLU A 220 5.20 -52.36 -8.23
CA GLU A 220 6.42 -53.15 -8.17
C GLU A 220 6.71 -53.73 -6.77
N ALA A 221 6.09 -53.20 -5.70
CA ALA A 221 6.25 -53.73 -4.34
C ALA A 221 5.35 -54.95 -4.05
N GLN A 222 4.22 -55.07 -4.75
CA GLN A 222 3.35 -56.25 -4.69
C GLN A 222 3.88 -57.45 -5.50
N ALA A 223 4.89 -57.25 -6.35
CA ALA A 223 5.50 -58.32 -7.14
C ALA A 223 6.65 -59.07 -6.44
N LYS A 224 7.14 -58.60 -5.27
CA LYS A 224 8.31 -59.19 -4.58
C LYS A 224 8.05 -59.74 -3.18
N ALA A 225 6.82 -59.66 -2.67
CA ALA A 225 6.43 -60.30 -1.40
C ALA A 225 6.12 -61.82 -1.56
N ASN A 226 6.14 -62.33 -2.80
CA ASN A 226 5.73 -63.70 -3.11
C ASN A 226 6.92 -64.61 -3.46
N THR A 227 7.99 -64.61 -2.65
CA THR A 227 9.07 -65.62 -2.81
C THR A 227 9.92 -65.80 -1.56
N TYR A 228 9.27 -66.16 -0.45
CA TYR A 228 9.88 -67.06 0.53
C TYR A 228 8.88 -68.18 0.79
N GLN A 229 8.81 -69.14 -0.14
CA GLN A 229 8.26 -70.44 0.18
C GLN A 229 9.28 -71.13 1.09
N ALA A 230 8.93 -71.27 2.38
CA ALA A 230 9.59 -72.25 3.23
C ALA A 230 9.60 -73.60 2.47
N PRO A 231 10.69 -74.38 2.54
CA PRO A 231 10.75 -75.65 1.84
C PRO A 231 9.50 -76.47 2.18
N VAL A 232 8.75 -76.89 1.16
CA VAL A 232 7.61 -77.79 1.34
C VAL A 232 8.17 -79.09 1.90
N LEU A 233 8.06 -79.28 3.21
CA LEU A 233 8.41 -80.55 3.84
C LEU A 233 7.42 -81.59 3.32
N SER A 234 7.90 -82.72 2.81
CA SER A 234 6.97 -83.76 2.35
C SER A 234 6.09 -84.20 3.53
N VAL A 235 4.78 -84.11 3.31
CA VAL A 235 3.73 -84.58 4.23
C VAL A 235 3.37 -86.04 3.97
N GLU A 236 3.93 -86.62 2.91
CA GLU A 236 3.75 -88.01 2.51
C GLU A 236 4.27 -88.95 3.62
N PRO A 237 3.41 -89.81 4.19
CA PRO A 237 3.82 -90.76 5.20
C PRO A 237 4.74 -91.83 4.58
N LEU A 238 5.81 -92.20 5.28
CA LEU A 238 6.61 -93.37 4.89
C LEU A 238 5.80 -94.64 5.17
N ALA A 239 5.91 -95.65 4.30
CA ALA A 239 5.15 -96.88 4.43
C ALA A 239 5.41 -97.58 5.78
N LEU A 240 4.35 -97.81 6.55
CA LEU A 240 4.39 -98.58 7.80
C LEU A 240 4.57 -100.07 7.48
N ARG A 241 5.44 -100.76 8.21
CA ARG A 241 5.80 -102.16 7.93
C ARG A 241 4.82 -103.16 8.54
N ARG A 242 4.24 -102.85 9.70
CA ARG A 242 3.15 -103.62 10.36
C ARG A 242 3.35 -105.15 10.37
N ASP A 243 4.58 -105.62 10.49
CA ASP A 243 4.91 -107.06 10.41
C ASP A 243 4.84 -107.79 11.78
N GLY A 244 4.46 -107.07 12.85
CA GLY A 244 4.21 -107.63 14.18
C GLY A 244 5.47 -107.90 15.01
N THR A 245 6.64 -107.45 14.55
CA THR A 245 7.89 -107.58 15.31
C THR A 245 8.17 -106.33 16.16
N VAL A 246 8.84 -106.51 17.31
CA VAL A 246 9.28 -105.39 18.18
C VAL A 246 10.13 -104.37 17.41
N TYR A 247 10.91 -104.81 16.43
CA TYR A 247 11.70 -103.94 15.56
C TYR A 247 10.84 -103.16 14.55
N SER A 248 9.75 -103.73 14.04
CA SER A 248 8.79 -103.01 13.20
C SER A 248 7.96 -101.98 13.98
N GLU A 249 7.58 -102.28 15.23
CA GLU A 249 6.83 -101.33 16.06
C GLU A 249 7.68 -100.11 16.41
N ALA A 250 8.97 -100.31 16.71
CA ALA A 250 9.91 -99.22 16.92
C ALA A 250 10.13 -98.39 15.64
N PHE A 251 10.20 -99.04 14.47
CA PHE A 251 10.31 -98.37 13.18
C PHE A 251 9.05 -97.56 12.83
N ASP A 252 7.87 -98.16 12.98
CA ASP A 252 6.58 -97.53 12.72
C ASP A 252 6.35 -96.34 13.68
N ASN A 253 6.72 -96.45 14.96
CA ASN A 253 6.68 -95.33 15.92
C ASN A 253 7.66 -94.20 15.57
N ALA A 254 8.85 -94.52 15.08
CA ALA A 254 9.83 -93.52 14.62
C ALA A 254 9.35 -92.81 13.33
N VAL A 255 8.71 -93.54 12.43
CA VAL A 255 8.10 -92.99 11.21
C VAL A 255 6.93 -92.06 11.55
N MET A 256 6.03 -92.48 12.45
CA MET A 256 4.87 -91.70 12.89
C MET A 256 5.28 -90.40 13.60
N SER A 257 6.30 -90.45 14.47
CA SER A 257 6.79 -89.27 15.17
C SER A 257 7.51 -88.29 14.24
N GLY A 258 8.29 -88.78 13.28
CA GLY A 258 8.95 -87.94 12.25
C GLY A 258 7.97 -87.33 11.24
N TRP A 259 6.87 -88.02 10.91
CA TRP A 259 5.77 -87.49 10.11
C TRP A 259 4.98 -86.42 10.87
N ALA A 260 4.59 -86.70 12.13
CA ALA A 260 3.85 -85.77 12.97
C ALA A 260 4.59 -84.42 13.16
N TRP A 261 5.91 -84.45 13.30
CA TRP A 261 6.73 -83.23 13.39
C TRP A 261 6.70 -82.38 12.12
N ARG A 262 6.84 -83.01 10.93
CA ARG A 262 6.81 -82.31 9.63
C ARG A 262 5.42 -81.72 9.36
N MET A 263 4.39 -82.50 9.62
CA MET A 263 2.99 -82.07 9.56
C MET A 263 2.72 -80.89 10.48
N GLN A 264 3.18 -80.97 11.73
CA GLN A 264 3.00 -79.90 12.71
C GLN A 264 3.65 -78.59 12.27
N ALA A 265 4.85 -78.64 11.67
CA ALA A 265 5.56 -77.47 11.18
C ALA A 265 4.86 -76.83 9.98
N GLY A 266 4.46 -77.65 9.00
CA GLY A 266 3.70 -77.16 7.83
C GLY A 266 2.36 -76.55 8.23
N LEU A 267 1.57 -77.28 9.02
CA LEU A 267 0.25 -76.83 9.46
C LEU A 267 0.32 -75.51 10.25
N SER A 268 1.33 -75.35 11.11
CA SER A 268 1.50 -74.11 11.88
C SER A 268 1.84 -72.92 10.97
N ASN A 269 2.65 -73.13 9.92
CA ASN A 269 2.95 -72.08 8.95
C ASN A 269 1.71 -71.69 8.14
N ASP A 270 0.94 -72.66 7.66
CA ASP A 270 -0.24 -72.38 6.84
C ASP A 270 -1.36 -71.72 7.64
N LEU A 271 -1.61 -72.17 8.88
CA LEU A 271 -2.56 -71.50 9.78
C LEU A 271 -2.09 -70.09 10.17
N PHE A 272 -0.78 -69.88 10.34
CA PHE A 272 -0.22 -68.55 10.59
C PHE A 272 -0.37 -67.63 9.37
N ASN A 273 -0.14 -68.14 8.16
CA ASN A 273 -0.35 -67.39 6.91
C ASN A 273 -1.83 -67.04 6.73
N ALA A 274 -2.74 -67.98 7.00
CA ALA A 274 -4.17 -67.74 6.99
C ALA A 274 -4.58 -66.68 8.03
N GLN A 275 -4.04 -66.74 9.25
CA GLN A 275 -4.29 -65.72 10.26
C GLN A 275 -3.75 -64.35 9.82
N GLN A 276 -2.57 -64.28 9.19
CA GLN A 276 -2.03 -63.03 8.67
C GLN A 276 -2.86 -62.44 7.52
N GLN A 277 -3.48 -63.29 6.70
CA GLN A 277 -4.33 -62.85 5.60
C GLN A 277 -5.72 -62.39 6.09
N PHE A 278 -6.25 -63.04 7.12
CA PHE A 278 -7.60 -62.81 7.66
C PHE A 278 -7.56 -62.36 9.13
N GLN A 279 -6.68 -61.39 9.44
CA GLN A 279 -6.38 -60.93 10.82
C GLN A 279 -7.61 -60.42 11.58
N ASP A 280 -8.55 -59.82 10.86
CA ASP A 280 -9.77 -59.19 11.37
C ASP A 280 -11.04 -59.72 10.68
N ASP A 281 -10.95 -60.88 10.04
CA ASP A 281 -12.09 -61.55 9.38
C ASP A 281 -12.23 -62.99 9.92
N PRO A 282 -13.04 -63.19 10.98
CA PRO A 282 -13.26 -64.51 11.55
C PRO A 282 -13.86 -65.53 10.57
N THR A 283 -14.66 -65.05 9.59
CA THR A 283 -15.30 -65.92 8.60
C THR A 283 -14.29 -66.35 7.54
N GLY A 284 -13.53 -65.39 7.01
CA GLY A 284 -12.45 -65.66 6.06
C GLY A 284 -11.36 -66.58 6.63
N PHE A 285 -11.00 -66.42 7.91
CA PHE A 285 -10.08 -67.34 8.59
C PHE A 285 -10.65 -68.75 8.71
N ALA A 286 -11.93 -68.90 9.07
CA ALA A 286 -12.57 -70.21 9.18
C ALA A 286 -12.58 -70.96 7.83
N ASP A 287 -12.90 -70.26 6.74
CA ASP A 287 -12.87 -70.83 5.39
C ASP A 287 -11.45 -71.22 4.94
N ALA A 288 -10.45 -70.39 5.26
CA ALA A 288 -9.05 -70.69 4.98
C ALA A 288 -8.55 -71.90 5.78
N ALA A 289 -8.89 -71.98 7.06
CA ALA A 289 -8.56 -73.12 7.92
C ALA A 289 -9.17 -74.42 7.40
N ASN A 290 -10.44 -74.41 6.96
CA ASN A 290 -11.08 -75.59 6.35
C ASN A 290 -10.36 -76.05 5.09
N LYS A 291 -9.92 -75.14 4.21
CA LYS A 291 -9.14 -75.51 3.01
C LYS A 291 -7.78 -76.10 3.35
N ILE A 292 -7.11 -75.59 4.40
CA ILE A 292 -5.87 -76.16 4.91
C ILE A 292 -6.13 -77.58 5.42
N HIS A 293 -7.19 -77.78 6.22
CA HIS A 293 -7.61 -79.09 6.71
C HIS A 293 -7.80 -80.10 5.57
N GLU A 294 -8.58 -79.74 4.56
CA GLU A 294 -8.82 -80.59 3.38
C GLU A 294 -7.55 -80.91 2.59
N THR A 295 -6.62 -79.95 2.49
CA THR A 295 -5.37 -80.12 1.76
C THR A 295 -4.48 -81.16 2.43
N TYR A 296 -4.30 -81.07 3.74
CA TYR A 296 -3.50 -82.02 4.49
C TYR A 296 -4.15 -83.40 4.61
N LEU A 297 -5.49 -83.50 4.59
CA LEU A 297 -6.21 -84.79 4.63
C LEU A 297 -6.10 -85.61 3.34
N LYS A 298 -5.74 -85.00 2.20
CA LYS A 298 -5.58 -85.72 0.92
C LYS A 298 -4.42 -86.71 0.94
N ASP A 299 -3.40 -86.43 1.72
CA ASP A 299 -2.15 -87.20 1.75
C ASP A 299 -2.09 -88.19 2.94
N ILE A 300 -3.21 -88.37 3.66
CA ILE A 300 -3.33 -89.23 4.84
C ILE A 300 -4.33 -90.35 4.58
N ASP A 301 -3.84 -91.54 4.27
CA ASP A 301 -4.68 -92.72 4.04
C ASP A 301 -4.94 -93.54 5.32
N ASP A 302 -4.07 -93.45 6.32
CA ASP A 302 -4.16 -94.26 7.54
C ASP A 302 -5.13 -93.67 8.59
N PRO A 303 -6.07 -94.46 9.14
CA PRO A 303 -7.04 -93.99 10.11
C PRO A 303 -6.46 -93.41 11.41
N GLN A 304 -5.37 -93.98 11.93
CA GLN A 304 -4.76 -93.50 13.18
C GLN A 304 -4.00 -92.19 12.96
N MET A 305 -3.34 -92.04 11.81
CA MET A 305 -2.73 -90.77 11.41
C MET A 305 -3.76 -89.66 11.24
N ARG A 306 -4.94 -89.98 10.66
CA ARG A 306 -6.05 -89.02 10.49
C ARG A 306 -6.54 -88.47 11.83
N GLU A 307 -6.76 -89.35 12.81
CA GLU A 307 -7.23 -88.94 14.15
C GLU A 307 -6.22 -88.04 14.87
N VAL A 308 -4.93 -88.38 14.81
CA VAL A 308 -3.85 -87.57 15.41
C VAL A 308 -3.77 -86.19 14.73
N PHE A 309 -3.93 -86.14 13.41
CA PHE A 309 -3.97 -84.89 12.65
C PHE A 309 -5.19 -84.03 13.02
N ASP A 310 -6.40 -84.58 12.99
CA ASP A 310 -7.64 -83.84 13.28
C ASP A 310 -7.63 -83.21 14.66
N LYS A 311 -7.09 -83.93 15.66
CA LYS A 311 -6.93 -83.41 17.02
C LYS A 311 -5.92 -82.26 17.08
N SER A 312 -4.76 -82.40 16.43
CA SER A 312 -3.73 -81.36 16.36
C SER A 312 -4.22 -80.11 15.59
N PHE A 313 -4.93 -80.33 14.49
CA PHE A 313 -5.55 -79.30 13.68
C PHE A 313 -6.58 -78.49 14.46
N SER A 314 -7.52 -79.18 15.13
CA SER A 314 -8.57 -78.54 15.91
C SER A 314 -7.99 -77.67 17.03
N GLN A 315 -7.01 -78.19 17.77
CA GLN A 315 -6.37 -77.47 18.88
C GLN A 315 -5.64 -76.20 18.41
N ARG A 316 -4.90 -76.28 17.30
CA ARG A 316 -4.13 -75.13 16.78
C ARG A 316 -5.03 -74.08 16.13
N THR A 317 -6.00 -74.53 15.34
CA THR A 317 -6.95 -73.64 14.67
C THR A 317 -7.74 -72.83 15.69
N GLU A 318 -8.09 -73.41 16.84
CA GLU A 318 -8.81 -72.70 17.89
C GLU A 318 -8.00 -71.54 18.50
N ALA A 319 -6.69 -71.71 18.72
CA ALA A 319 -5.84 -70.63 19.21
C ALA A 319 -5.77 -69.45 18.24
N TYR A 320 -5.61 -69.72 16.93
CA TYR A 320 -5.62 -68.67 15.91
C TYR A 320 -7.00 -68.04 15.75
N ARG A 321 -8.08 -68.84 15.79
CA ARG A 321 -9.46 -68.35 15.77
C ARG A 321 -9.71 -67.34 16.89
N GLN A 322 -9.34 -67.66 18.13
CA GLN A 322 -9.48 -66.75 19.27
C GLN A 322 -8.72 -65.44 19.07
N SER A 323 -7.51 -65.51 18.48
CA SER A 323 -6.73 -64.30 18.16
C SER A 323 -7.41 -63.42 17.11
N VAL A 324 -7.98 -64.00 16.05
CA VAL A 324 -8.71 -63.28 14.98
C VAL A 324 -10.00 -62.66 15.53
N PHE A 325 -10.76 -63.38 16.36
CA PHE A 325 -11.95 -62.82 17.02
C PHE A 325 -11.58 -61.64 17.93
N ALA A 326 -10.52 -61.75 18.73
CA ALA A 326 -10.06 -60.65 19.58
C ALA A 326 -9.63 -59.42 18.78
N GLN A 327 -8.99 -59.60 17.62
CA GLN A 327 -8.61 -58.50 16.72
C GLN A 327 -9.83 -57.86 16.03
N TYR A 328 -10.80 -58.67 15.60
CA TYR A 328 -12.07 -58.19 15.05
C TYR A 328 -12.86 -57.36 16.06
N GLU A 329 -12.99 -57.83 17.31
CA GLU A 329 -13.63 -57.06 18.39
C GLU A 329 -12.89 -55.77 18.70
N ALA A 330 -11.55 -55.80 18.75
CA ALA A 330 -10.74 -54.60 18.95
C ALA A 330 -10.93 -53.59 17.80
N LYS A 331 -11.07 -54.06 16.55
CA LYS A 331 -11.37 -53.21 15.39
C LYS A 331 -12.75 -52.55 15.51
N LEU A 332 -13.79 -53.33 15.82
CA LEU A 332 -15.15 -52.81 16.02
C LEU A 332 -15.18 -51.75 17.12
N ARG A 333 -14.49 -52.00 18.24
CA ARG A 333 -14.40 -51.04 19.35
C ARG A 333 -13.71 -49.74 18.93
N ARG A 334 -12.57 -49.82 18.22
CA ARG A 334 -11.89 -48.63 17.69
C ARG A 334 -12.76 -47.84 16.71
N GLN A 335 -13.56 -48.53 15.90
CA GLN A 335 -14.49 -47.87 14.97
C GLN A 335 -15.61 -47.14 15.73
N GLN A 336 -16.22 -47.78 16.73
CA GLN A 336 -17.23 -47.13 17.59
C GLN A 336 -16.66 -45.92 18.33
N GLU A 337 -15.44 -46.00 18.85
CA GLU A 337 -14.74 -44.87 19.49
C GLU A 337 -14.51 -43.71 18.50
N ALA A 338 -14.11 -44.01 17.27
CA ALA A 338 -13.88 -43.01 16.22
C ALA A 338 -15.19 -42.33 15.74
N ASP A 339 -16.25 -43.11 15.56
CA ASP A 339 -17.57 -42.60 15.18
C ASP A 339 -18.15 -41.70 16.28
N PHE A 340 -18.01 -42.12 17.55
CA PHE A 340 -18.41 -41.30 18.69
C PHE A 340 -17.62 -39.98 18.75
N ALA A 341 -16.29 -40.03 18.61
CA ALA A 341 -15.45 -38.84 18.61
C ALA A 341 -15.85 -37.86 17.50
N THR A 342 -16.13 -38.37 16.30
CA THR A 342 -16.61 -37.55 15.16
C THR A 342 -17.95 -36.89 15.45
N GLY A 343 -18.90 -37.64 16.03
CA GLY A 343 -20.20 -37.11 16.44
C GLY A 343 -20.08 -36.03 17.52
N LEU A 344 -19.22 -36.26 18.51
CA LEU A 344 -18.95 -35.32 19.59
C LEU A 344 -18.36 -34.01 19.07
N GLU A 345 -17.39 -34.07 18.16
CA GLU A 345 -16.82 -32.87 17.54
C GLU A 345 -17.86 -32.09 16.73
N ALA A 346 -18.73 -32.79 15.99
CA ALA A 346 -19.81 -32.14 15.25
C ALA A 346 -20.77 -31.42 16.21
N GLN A 347 -21.12 -32.06 17.34
CA GLN A 347 -21.95 -31.46 18.36
C GLN A 347 -21.27 -30.26 19.04
N GLN A 348 -19.96 -30.33 19.33
CA GLN A 348 -19.20 -29.21 19.87
C GLN A 348 -19.23 -28.00 18.92
N ARG A 349 -18.95 -28.20 17.63
CA ARG A 349 -19.02 -27.14 16.61
C ARG A 349 -20.42 -26.55 16.50
N ASP A 350 -21.44 -27.37 16.63
CA ASP A 350 -22.82 -26.90 16.56
C ASP A 350 -23.18 -26.04 17.78
N ILE A 351 -22.87 -26.51 19.00
CA ILE A 351 -23.04 -25.76 20.24
C ILE A 351 -22.29 -24.43 20.17
N GLU A 352 -21.05 -24.41 19.67
CA GLU A 352 -20.27 -23.18 19.52
C GLU A 352 -20.98 -22.15 18.62
N ARG A 353 -21.41 -22.57 17.43
CA ARG A 353 -22.13 -21.69 16.49
C ARG A 353 -23.43 -21.17 17.08
N GLN A 354 -24.22 -22.04 17.70
CA GLN A 354 -25.46 -21.63 18.34
C GLN A 354 -25.22 -20.68 19.51
N ALA A 355 -24.18 -20.94 20.31
CA ALA A 355 -23.79 -20.09 21.42
C ALA A 355 -23.38 -18.68 20.97
N GLN A 356 -22.64 -18.56 19.85
CA GLN A 356 -22.30 -17.27 19.25
C GLN A 356 -23.54 -16.52 18.74
N VAL A 357 -24.41 -17.19 17.99
CA VAL A 357 -25.63 -16.58 17.43
C VAL A 357 -26.59 -16.12 18.54
N LEU A 358 -26.71 -16.90 19.62
CA LEU A 358 -27.56 -16.56 20.75
C LEU A 358 -26.96 -15.49 21.67
N GLY A 359 -25.78 -14.95 21.35
CA GLY A 359 -25.10 -13.85 22.04
C GLY A 359 -26.04 -12.74 22.54
N ALA A 360 -26.81 -12.16 21.63
CA ALA A 360 -27.74 -11.06 21.93
C ALA A 360 -29.07 -11.49 22.59
N SER A 361 -29.33 -12.80 22.72
CA SER A 361 -30.62 -13.32 23.19
C SER A 361 -30.69 -13.36 24.72
N PRO A 362 -31.74 -12.79 25.35
CA PRO A 362 -31.96 -12.88 26.80
C PRO A 362 -32.11 -14.32 27.31
N LYS A 363 -32.54 -15.26 26.46
CA LYS A 363 -32.70 -16.68 26.79
C LYS A 363 -31.51 -17.55 26.39
N GLY A 364 -30.45 -16.95 25.82
CA GLY A 364 -29.34 -17.73 25.27
C GLY A 364 -28.63 -18.60 26.31
N ASP A 365 -28.54 -18.15 27.57
CA ASP A 365 -27.86 -18.90 28.64
C ASP A 365 -28.63 -20.16 29.01
N GLU A 366 -29.96 -20.05 29.10
CA GLU A 366 -30.84 -21.17 29.38
C GLU A 366 -30.79 -22.21 28.25
N LEU A 367 -30.89 -21.76 26.98
CA LEU A 367 -30.86 -22.63 25.81
C LEU A 367 -29.53 -23.37 25.67
N ILE A 368 -28.40 -22.67 25.82
CA ILE A 368 -27.09 -23.32 25.75
C ILE A 368 -26.86 -24.26 26.92
N LYS A 369 -27.32 -23.91 28.13
CA LYS A 369 -27.24 -24.82 29.28
C LYS A 369 -27.99 -26.12 29.00
N GLN A 370 -29.18 -26.07 28.43
CA GLN A 370 -29.94 -27.26 28.04
C GLN A 370 -29.18 -28.14 27.02
N GLN A 371 -28.55 -27.52 26.03
CA GLN A 371 -27.76 -28.24 25.02
C GLN A 371 -26.51 -28.90 25.62
N VAL A 372 -25.80 -28.18 26.49
CA VAL A 372 -24.63 -28.72 27.22
C VAL A 372 -25.06 -29.90 28.10
N THR A 373 -26.16 -29.78 28.83
CA THR A 373 -26.67 -30.89 29.66
C THR A 373 -27.05 -32.11 28.82
N ALA A 374 -27.70 -31.92 27.67
CA ALA A 374 -28.04 -33.01 26.76
C ALA A 374 -26.78 -33.71 26.21
N ALA A 375 -25.74 -32.92 25.86
CA ALA A 375 -24.46 -33.45 25.39
C ALA A 375 -23.72 -34.23 26.49
N GLN A 376 -23.72 -33.73 27.72
CA GLN A 376 -23.13 -34.41 28.88
C GLN A 376 -23.82 -35.75 29.16
N ALA A 377 -25.16 -35.80 29.07
CA ALA A 377 -25.91 -37.05 29.23
C ALA A 377 -25.58 -38.09 28.13
N ALA A 378 -25.35 -37.65 26.89
CA ALA A 378 -24.90 -38.54 25.81
C ALA A 378 -23.50 -39.12 26.08
N ILE A 379 -22.59 -38.31 26.65
CA ILE A 379 -21.27 -38.78 27.09
C ILE A 379 -21.40 -39.80 28.22
N ASP A 380 -22.26 -39.56 29.21
CA ASP A 380 -22.52 -40.51 30.30
C ASP A 380 -23.02 -41.86 29.77
N GLY A 381 -23.91 -41.84 28.77
CA GLY A 381 -24.35 -43.04 28.07
C GLY A 381 -23.18 -43.81 27.42
N ALA A 382 -22.23 -43.10 26.79
CA ALA A 382 -21.06 -43.71 26.17
C ALA A 382 -20.04 -44.28 27.18
N ILE A 383 -19.93 -43.68 28.37
CA ILE A 383 -19.15 -44.22 29.49
C ILE A 383 -19.79 -45.53 29.96
N HIS A 384 -21.12 -45.53 30.19
CA HIS A 384 -21.85 -46.72 30.62
C HIS A 384 -21.79 -47.86 29.60
N ALA A 385 -21.81 -47.56 28.30
CA ALA A 385 -21.67 -48.53 27.22
C ALA A 385 -20.23 -49.07 27.05
N GLY A 386 -19.24 -48.50 27.75
CA GLY A 386 -17.84 -48.89 27.64
C GLY A 386 -17.13 -48.35 26.38
N THR A 387 -17.81 -47.52 25.59
CA THR A 387 -17.22 -46.82 24.44
C THR A 387 -16.20 -45.77 24.89
N LEU A 388 -16.43 -45.09 26.02
CA LEU A 388 -15.45 -44.19 26.64
C LEU A 388 -15.01 -44.67 28.01
N THR A 389 -13.75 -44.41 28.35
CA THR A 389 -13.30 -44.48 29.74
C THR A 389 -13.85 -43.30 30.56
N PRO A 390 -14.01 -43.43 31.90
CA PRO A 390 -14.44 -42.32 32.74
C PRO A 390 -13.58 -41.06 32.60
N ALA A 391 -12.26 -41.21 32.45
CA ALA A 391 -11.34 -40.09 32.27
C ALA A 391 -11.55 -39.37 30.91
N GLN A 392 -11.81 -40.12 29.83
CA GLN A 392 -12.13 -39.54 28.52
C GLN A 392 -13.48 -38.82 28.56
N GLY A 393 -14.48 -39.41 29.22
CA GLY A 393 -15.80 -38.82 29.36
C GLY A 393 -15.77 -37.49 30.13
N GLU A 394 -15.10 -37.44 31.28
CA GLU A 394 -14.96 -36.19 32.05
C GLU A 394 -14.25 -35.09 31.26
N LYS A 395 -13.19 -35.44 30.51
CA LYS A 395 -12.52 -34.50 29.61
C LYS A 395 -13.48 -33.95 28.55
N ALA A 396 -14.27 -34.82 27.90
CA ALA A 396 -15.23 -34.43 26.88
C ALA A 396 -16.33 -33.48 27.41
N LYS A 397 -16.82 -33.71 28.64
CA LYS A 397 -17.80 -32.84 29.29
C LYS A 397 -17.25 -31.44 29.54
N ILE A 398 -16.00 -31.34 30.02
CA ILE A 398 -15.31 -30.07 30.24
C ILE A 398 -15.13 -29.32 28.91
N GLU A 399 -14.70 -30.01 27.86
CA GLU A 399 -14.51 -29.40 26.54
C GLU A 399 -15.81 -28.83 25.96
N ILE A 400 -16.93 -29.55 26.07
CA ILE A 400 -18.24 -29.03 25.65
C ILE A 400 -18.63 -27.77 26.43
N ALA A 401 -18.50 -27.80 27.76
CA ALA A 401 -18.85 -26.65 28.60
C ALA A 401 -17.97 -25.43 28.27
N MET A 402 -16.67 -25.65 28.06
CA MET A 402 -15.73 -24.61 27.64
C MET A 402 -16.09 -24.01 26.27
N THR A 403 -16.41 -24.85 25.29
CA THR A 403 -16.79 -24.43 23.94
C THR A 403 -18.08 -23.61 23.95
N ALA A 404 -19.10 -24.09 24.68
CA ALA A 404 -20.37 -23.41 24.87
C ALA A 404 -20.19 -22.02 25.51
N ALA A 405 -19.41 -21.95 26.59
CA ALA A 405 -19.15 -20.71 27.30
C ALA A 405 -18.36 -19.71 26.44
N ARG A 406 -17.31 -20.15 25.73
CA ARG A 406 -16.57 -19.32 24.78
C ARG A 406 -17.47 -18.75 23.70
N GLY A 407 -18.27 -19.60 23.06
CA GLY A 407 -19.22 -19.17 22.04
C GLY A 407 -20.19 -18.11 22.57
N ARG A 408 -20.73 -18.29 23.79
CA ARG A 408 -21.66 -17.33 24.39
C ARG A 408 -21.01 -15.99 24.68
N ILE A 409 -19.83 -15.98 25.28
CA ILE A 409 -19.11 -14.75 25.62
C ILE A 409 -18.75 -13.98 24.35
N GLN A 410 -18.23 -14.68 23.34
CA GLN A 410 -17.89 -14.08 22.06
C GLN A 410 -19.14 -13.51 21.38
N GLY A 411 -20.24 -14.27 21.36
CA GLY A 411 -21.50 -13.80 20.79
C GLY A 411 -22.06 -12.55 21.47
N VAL A 412 -22.01 -12.47 22.81
CA VAL A 412 -22.43 -11.27 23.55
C VAL A 412 -21.52 -10.10 23.21
N PHE A 413 -20.19 -10.32 23.24
CA PHE A 413 -19.21 -9.30 22.89
C PHE A 413 -19.42 -8.75 21.48
N ASP A 414 -19.66 -9.62 20.50
CA ASP A 414 -19.87 -9.23 19.10
C ASP A 414 -21.18 -8.47 18.90
N ALA A 415 -22.21 -8.77 19.70
CA ALA A 415 -23.49 -8.09 19.67
C ALA A 415 -23.47 -6.67 20.28
N LEU A 416 -22.44 -6.31 21.04
CA LEU A 416 -22.34 -4.98 21.65
C LEU A 416 -22.01 -3.91 20.58
N PRO A 417 -22.79 -2.81 20.51
CA PRO A 417 -22.67 -1.84 19.43
C PRO A 417 -21.43 -0.95 19.49
N THR A 418 -20.87 -0.68 20.68
CA THR A 418 -19.73 0.24 20.82
C THR A 418 -18.48 -0.42 21.39
N PRO A 419 -17.27 0.02 20.97
CA PRO A 419 -16.02 -0.45 21.57
C PRO A 419 -15.96 -0.23 23.09
N GLU A 420 -16.58 0.83 23.61
CA GLU A 420 -16.63 1.13 25.05
C GLU A 420 -17.46 0.09 25.80
N GLN A 421 -18.62 -0.29 25.26
CA GLN A 421 -19.45 -1.33 25.85
C GLN A 421 -18.74 -2.70 25.79
N LYS A 422 -18.05 -2.98 24.69
CA LYS A 422 -17.20 -4.18 24.54
C LYS A 422 -16.07 -4.23 25.58
N GLU A 423 -15.41 -3.09 25.81
CA GLU A 423 -14.37 -2.95 26.83
C GLU A 423 -14.94 -3.19 28.24
N GLN A 424 -16.07 -2.56 28.57
CA GLN A 424 -16.76 -2.73 29.85
C GLN A 424 -17.19 -4.18 30.08
N TYR A 425 -17.80 -4.81 29.07
CA TYR A 425 -18.20 -6.22 29.13
C TYR A 425 -17.00 -7.12 29.40
N SER A 426 -15.89 -6.92 28.68
CA SER A 426 -14.66 -7.69 28.84
C SER A 426 -14.08 -7.59 30.26
N LEU A 427 -14.13 -6.40 30.87
CA LEU A 427 -13.70 -6.17 32.26
C LEU A 427 -14.65 -6.81 33.28
N GLY A 428 -15.94 -6.88 32.97
CA GLY A 428 -16.97 -7.47 33.83
C GLY A 428 -16.87 -9.00 33.97
N LEU A 429 -16.32 -9.71 32.98
CA LEU A 429 -16.28 -11.18 32.95
C LEU A 429 -15.65 -11.83 34.19
N LEU A 430 -14.59 -11.23 34.74
CA LEU A 430 -13.93 -11.76 35.95
C LEU A 430 -14.78 -11.58 37.20
N SER A 431 -15.56 -10.50 37.27
CA SER A 431 -16.53 -10.28 38.34
C SER A 431 -17.68 -11.27 38.24
N ASP A 432 -18.22 -11.45 37.03
CA ASP A 432 -19.34 -12.38 36.80
C ASP A 432 -18.94 -13.84 37.11
N TRP A 433 -17.71 -14.23 36.76
CA TRP A 433 -17.16 -15.53 37.15
C TRP A 433 -17.06 -15.68 38.67
N LYS A 434 -16.54 -14.66 39.38
CA LYS A 434 -16.43 -14.68 40.84
C LYS A 434 -17.79 -14.80 41.52
N ASP A 435 -18.82 -14.19 40.93
CA ASP A 435 -20.21 -14.26 41.39
C ASP A 435 -20.93 -15.54 40.93
N SER A 436 -20.23 -16.49 40.28
CA SER A 436 -20.80 -17.73 39.73
C SER A 436 -21.99 -17.51 38.78
N LYS A 437 -21.91 -16.45 37.95
CA LYS A 437 -22.97 -16.10 36.99
C LYS A 437 -22.74 -16.75 35.62
N GLY A 438 -23.84 -17.22 35.04
CA GLY A 438 -23.90 -17.65 33.65
C GLY A 438 -22.99 -18.85 33.32
N PRO A 439 -22.63 -19.04 32.04
CA PRO A 439 -21.82 -20.19 31.59
C PRO A 439 -20.34 -20.12 32.02
N LEU A 440 -19.93 -19.05 32.69
CA LEU A 440 -18.57 -18.87 33.20
C LEU A 440 -18.33 -19.63 34.50
N ALA A 441 -19.36 -19.84 35.32
CA ALA A 441 -19.24 -20.32 36.71
C ALA A 441 -18.39 -21.60 36.85
N ASP A 442 -18.51 -22.52 35.89
CA ASP A 442 -17.87 -23.83 35.91
C ASP A 442 -16.49 -23.86 35.22
N LEU A 443 -16.01 -22.72 34.72
CA LEU A 443 -14.74 -22.63 34.00
C LEU A 443 -13.54 -22.39 34.92
N PRO A 444 -12.33 -22.86 34.53
CA PRO A 444 -11.10 -22.49 35.23
C PRO A 444 -10.84 -20.98 35.19
N TYR A 445 -10.47 -20.40 36.33
CA TYR A 445 -10.14 -18.97 36.46
C TYR A 445 -9.16 -18.47 35.38
N ALA A 446 -8.09 -19.23 35.14
CA ALA A 446 -7.07 -18.88 34.15
C ALA A 446 -7.67 -18.76 32.73
N THR A 447 -8.67 -19.58 32.40
CA THR A 447 -9.38 -19.51 31.13
C THR A 447 -10.21 -18.23 31.04
N VAL A 448 -11.00 -17.91 32.07
CA VAL A 448 -11.82 -16.68 32.09
C VAL A 448 -10.95 -15.43 32.02
N LYS A 449 -9.84 -15.42 32.77
CA LYS A 449 -8.88 -14.32 32.70
C LYS A 449 -8.30 -14.14 31.31
N ALA A 450 -7.88 -15.23 30.65
CA ALA A 450 -7.32 -15.16 29.30
C ALA A 450 -8.34 -14.65 28.27
N MET A 451 -9.62 -15.04 28.40
CA MET A 451 -10.70 -14.53 27.54
C MET A 451 -10.94 -13.03 27.78
N SER A 452 -11.11 -12.61 29.04
CA SER A 452 -11.27 -11.20 29.42
C SER A 452 -10.12 -10.33 28.87
N ASP A 453 -8.88 -10.77 29.03
CA ASP A 453 -7.70 -10.06 28.54
C ASP A 453 -7.68 -9.94 27.00
N THR A 454 -8.17 -10.95 26.29
CA THR A 454 -8.21 -10.96 24.81
C THR A 454 -9.28 -10.02 24.29
N LEU A 455 -10.51 -10.17 24.76
CA LEU A 455 -11.64 -9.32 24.36
C LEU A 455 -11.40 -7.86 24.69
N ARG A 456 -10.74 -7.57 25.83
CA ARG A 456 -10.34 -6.21 26.19
C ARG A 456 -9.34 -5.62 25.20
N ARG A 457 -8.37 -6.41 24.72
CA ARG A 457 -7.41 -5.94 23.69
C ARG A 457 -8.13 -5.66 22.38
N ASP A 458 -9.04 -6.53 21.98
CA ASP A 458 -9.82 -6.37 20.75
C ASP A 458 -10.73 -5.13 20.80
N ALA A 459 -11.38 -4.89 21.96
CA ALA A 459 -12.16 -3.69 22.19
C ALA A 459 -11.31 -2.42 22.13
N LEU A 460 -10.13 -2.42 22.74
CA LEU A 460 -9.18 -1.31 22.68
C LEU A 460 -8.66 -1.07 21.26
N GLU A 461 -8.40 -2.12 20.49
CA GLU A 461 -8.01 -2.00 19.08
C GLU A 461 -9.13 -1.34 18.26
N GLN A 462 -10.38 -1.81 18.42
CA GLN A 462 -11.55 -1.22 17.75
C GLN A 462 -11.71 0.26 18.13
N LYS A 463 -11.56 0.60 19.41
CA LYS A 463 -11.60 1.97 19.92
C LYS A 463 -10.51 2.85 19.30
N ASN A 464 -9.27 2.38 19.29
CA ASN A 464 -8.15 3.09 18.70
C ASN A 464 -8.35 3.32 17.19
N LYS A 465 -8.89 2.32 16.48
CA LYS A 465 -9.22 2.41 15.05
C LYS A 465 -10.31 3.45 14.78
N ALA A 466 -11.39 3.44 15.58
CA ALA A 466 -12.45 4.44 15.48
C ALA A 466 -11.94 5.85 15.76
N GLN A 467 -11.09 6.03 16.78
CA GLN A 467 -10.46 7.32 17.08
C GLN A 467 -9.53 7.79 15.95
N ALA A 468 -8.75 6.89 15.35
CA ALA A 468 -7.90 7.22 14.21
C ALA A 468 -8.73 7.67 13.00
N GLN A 469 -9.83 6.97 12.70
CA GLN A 469 -10.76 7.36 11.63
C GLN A 469 -11.39 8.72 11.91
N ASN A 470 -11.84 8.99 13.13
CA ASN A 470 -12.40 10.29 13.52
C ASN A 470 -11.39 11.43 13.35
N LYS A 471 -10.10 11.20 13.65
CA LYS A 471 -9.03 12.19 13.41
C LYS A 471 -8.83 12.50 11.92
N VAL A 472 -8.92 11.49 11.06
CA VAL A 472 -8.83 11.67 9.61
C VAL A 472 -10.02 12.47 9.10
N GLU A 473 -11.23 12.16 9.55
CA GLU A 473 -12.44 12.92 9.18
C GLU A 473 -12.38 14.36 9.70
N ALA A 474 -11.92 14.59 10.93
CA ALA A 474 -11.68 15.92 11.48
C ALA A 474 -10.71 16.75 10.62
N ALA A 475 -9.62 16.14 10.13
CA ALA A 475 -8.67 16.81 9.24
C ALA A 475 -9.29 17.18 7.88
N LYS A 476 -10.08 16.29 7.28
CA LYS A 476 -10.81 16.58 6.03
C LYS A 476 -11.79 17.73 6.21
N ILE A 477 -12.54 17.73 7.32
CA ILE A 477 -13.46 18.82 7.66
C ILE A 477 -12.70 20.12 7.85
N GLY A 478 -11.53 20.10 8.50
CA GLY A 478 -10.65 21.27 8.60
C GLY A 478 -10.28 21.86 7.25
N SER A 479 -9.88 21.03 6.29
CA SER A 479 -9.60 21.49 4.91
C SER A 479 -10.82 22.09 4.23
N LEU A 480 -12.00 21.46 4.37
CA LEU A 480 -13.24 21.97 3.80
C LEU A 480 -13.66 23.30 4.42
N ILE A 481 -13.40 23.51 5.72
CA ILE A 481 -13.62 24.78 6.41
C ILE A 481 -12.74 25.87 5.79
N ASP A 482 -11.46 25.58 5.56
CA ASP A 482 -10.54 26.56 4.96
C ASP A 482 -10.97 26.92 3.52
N ASP A 483 -11.39 25.93 2.72
CA ASP A 483 -11.94 26.14 1.37
C ASP A 483 -13.26 26.93 1.40
N ASP A 484 -14.15 26.66 2.36
CA ASP A 484 -15.40 27.41 2.56
C ASP A 484 -15.13 28.87 2.91
N ILE A 485 -14.21 29.14 3.83
CA ILE A 485 -13.82 30.50 4.23
C ILE A 485 -13.21 31.24 3.03
N ALA A 486 -12.35 30.58 2.25
CA ALA A 486 -11.78 31.15 1.03
C ALA A 486 -12.85 31.46 -0.02
N SER A 487 -13.82 30.55 -0.22
CA SER A 487 -14.95 30.74 -1.13
C SER A 487 -15.83 31.92 -0.70
N VAL A 488 -16.17 32.02 0.59
CA VAL A 488 -16.94 33.15 1.12
C VAL A 488 -16.19 34.46 0.89
N SER A 489 -14.89 34.51 1.21
CA SER A 489 -14.08 35.72 1.03
C SER A 489 -14.02 36.18 -0.43
N ALA A 490 -14.01 35.24 -1.38
CA ALA A 490 -13.88 35.53 -2.81
C ALA A 490 -15.23 35.80 -3.51
N THR A 491 -16.31 35.14 -3.08
CA THR A 491 -17.58 35.10 -3.83
C THR A 491 -18.80 35.53 -3.02
N GLY A 492 -18.65 35.73 -1.71
CA GLY A 492 -19.75 35.94 -0.77
C GLY A 492 -20.55 34.67 -0.47
N LYS A 493 -20.19 33.53 -1.06
CA LYS A 493 -20.88 32.25 -0.92
C LYS A 493 -19.92 31.17 -0.45
N GLY A 494 -20.35 30.40 0.54
CA GLY A 494 -19.63 29.23 1.01
C GLY A 494 -19.77 28.04 0.06
N LEU A 495 -19.12 26.94 0.43
CA LEU A 495 -19.27 25.67 -0.27
C LEU A 495 -20.73 25.20 -0.20
N ASP A 496 -21.20 24.61 -1.29
CA ASP A 496 -22.51 23.99 -1.33
C ASP A 496 -22.51 22.73 -0.44
N PRO A 497 -23.36 22.66 0.60
CA PRO A 497 -23.44 21.50 1.48
C PRO A 497 -23.78 20.19 0.75
N SER A 498 -24.51 20.26 -0.37
CA SER A 498 -24.91 19.08 -1.15
C SER A 498 -23.74 18.40 -1.86
N THR A 499 -22.69 19.15 -2.18
CA THR A 499 -21.50 18.64 -2.88
C THR A 499 -20.32 18.43 -1.94
N SER A 500 -20.12 19.35 -0.99
CA SER A 500 -19.01 19.29 -0.03
C SER A 500 -19.28 18.40 1.18
N ASN A 501 -20.56 18.19 1.51
CA ASN A 501 -21.00 17.56 2.76
C ASN A 501 -20.39 18.24 4.01
N LEU A 502 -20.13 19.55 3.92
CA LEU A 502 -19.74 20.40 5.04
C LEU A 502 -21.01 20.98 5.68
N THR A 503 -21.37 20.48 6.86
CA THR A 503 -22.56 20.91 7.60
C THR A 503 -22.24 21.24 9.05
N PRO A 504 -23.03 22.09 9.73
CA PRO A 504 -22.88 22.38 11.15
C PRO A 504 -22.83 21.12 12.02
N ASP A 505 -23.74 20.18 11.78
CA ASP A 505 -23.82 18.91 12.53
C ASP A 505 -22.53 18.10 12.39
N ARG A 506 -21.95 18.06 11.19
CA ARG A 506 -20.71 17.31 10.94
C ARG A 506 -19.51 18.01 11.58
N VAL A 507 -19.44 19.33 11.48
CA VAL A 507 -18.39 20.11 12.16
C VAL A 507 -18.48 19.92 13.67
N GLN A 508 -19.67 19.99 14.26
CA GLN A 508 -19.87 19.75 15.68
C GLN A 508 -19.51 18.31 16.08
N ALA A 509 -19.90 17.32 15.29
CA ALA A 509 -19.64 15.91 15.58
C ALA A 509 -18.14 15.56 15.63
N TYR A 510 -17.32 16.16 14.77
CA TYR A 510 -15.90 15.81 14.64
C TYR A 510 -14.94 16.83 15.26
N LEU A 511 -15.31 18.11 15.34
CA LEU A 511 -14.49 19.21 15.88
C LEU A 511 -15.06 19.81 17.18
N GLY A 512 -16.25 19.38 17.61
CA GLY A 512 -16.91 19.88 18.82
C GLY A 512 -17.56 21.25 18.64
N GLU A 513 -18.20 21.73 19.71
CA GLU A 513 -18.88 23.03 19.73
C GLU A 513 -17.91 24.21 19.49
N ASP A 514 -16.70 24.13 20.03
CA ASP A 514 -15.65 25.13 19.78
C ASP A 514 -15.22 25.18 18.31
N GLY A 515 -15.13 24.02 17.65
CA GLY A 515 -14.82 23.94 16.23
C GLY A 515 -15.91 24.58 15.37
N LEU A 516 -17.17 24.28 15.67
CA LEU A 516 -18.33 24.87 15.00
C LEU A 516 -18.37 26.40 15.16
N ARG A 517 -18.20 26.89 16.40
CA ARG A 517 -18.17 28.33 16.70
C ARG A 517 -17.07 29.05 15.93
N LYS A 518 -15.84 28.52 15.93
CA LYS A 518 -14.71 29.10 15.19
C LYS A 518 -14.95 29.12 13.69
N TRP A 519 -15.58 28.09 13.12
CA TRP A 519 -15.93 28.09 11.71
C TRP A 519 -16.93 29.21 11.39
N GLN A 520 -17.98 29.35 12.18
CA GLN A 520 -18.99 30.42 12.01
C GLN A 520 -18.36 31.81 12.12
N GLU A 521 -17.55 32.06 13.15
CA GLU A 521 -16.85 33.34 13.35
C GLU A 521 -15.94 33.69 12.16
N LYS A 522 -15.17 32.72 11.64
CA LYS A 522 -14.32 32.93 10.46
C LYS A 522 -15.12 33.13 9.18
N ARG A 523 -16.28 32.48 9.06
CA ARG A 523 -17.17 32.63 7.91
C ARG A 523 -17.81 34.02 7.88
N ASP A 524 -18.20 34.53 9.04
CA ASP A 524 -18.71 35.90 9.20
C ASP A 524 -17.62 36.95 8.88
N TYR A 525 -16.39 36.71 9.35
CA TYR A 525 -15.24 37.54 8.98
C TYR A 525 -14.98 37.53 7.46
N ALA A 526 -14.95 36.35 6.84
CA ALA A 526 -14.81 36.22 5.39
C ALA A 526 -15.91 36.97 4.63
N GLY A 527 -17.14 36.93 5.12
CA GLY A 527 -18.26 37.71 4.59
C GLY A 527 -18.00 39.21 4.64
N ARG A 528 -17.51 39.73 5.78
CA ARG A 528 -17.12 41.15 5.91
C ARG A 528 -15.99 41.53 4.95
N VAL A 529 -15.01 40.66 4.73
CA VAL A 529 -13.94 40.90 3.74
C VAL A 529 -14.51 40.94 2.32
N PHE A 530 -15.41 40.04 1.97
CA PHE A 530 -16.10 40.07 0.68
C PHE A 530 -16.91 41.36 0.52
N ASP A 531 -17.76 41.71 1.50
CA ASP A 531 -18.57 42.93 1.47
C ASP A 531 -17.72 44.19 1.39
N ALA A 532 -16.50 44.17 1.94
CA ALA A 532 -15.53 45.25 1.86
C ALA A 532 -14.86 45.40 0.49
N THR A 533 -14.70 44.31 -0.26
CA THR A 533 -13.87 44.25 -1.49
C THR A 533 -14.69 44.08 -2.77
N ASN A 534 -15.88 43.51 -2.65
CA ASN A 534 -16.77 43.20 -3.77
C ASN A 534 -17.14 44.46 -4.56
N GLY A 535 -17.14 44.33 -5.89
CA GLY A 535 -17.51 45.40 -6.82
C GLY A 535 -16.50 46.55 -6.94
N MET A 536 -15.35 46.52 -6.26
CA MET A 536 -14.34 47.58 -6.39
C MET A 536 -13.85 47.75 -7.84
N ASN A 537 -13.74 46.64 -8.59
CA ASN A 537 -13.36 46.65 -10.00
C ASN A 537 -14.34 47.42 -10.91
N THR A 538 -15.60 47.61 -10.49
CA THR A 538 -16.61 48.39 -11.22
C THR A 538 -16.83 49.81 -10.66
N GLN A 539 -16.13 50.20 -9.59
CA GLN A 539 -16.25 51.54 -8.98
C GLN A 539 -15.19 52.51 -9.52
N SER A 540 -15.50 53.81 -9.61
CA SER A 540 -14.47 54.80 -9.98
C SER A 540 -13.36 54.92 -8.92
N ALA A 541 -12.21 55.50 -9.27
CA ALA A 541 -11.13 55.71 -8.29
C ALA A 541 -11.57 56.61 -7.12
N ALA A 542 -12.43 57.59 -7.38
CA ALA A 542 -13.00 58.46 -6.35
C ALA A 542 -13.94 57.70 -5.41
N ASP A 543 -14.80 56.83 -5.96
CA ASP A 543 -15.73 56.02 -5.15
C ASP A 543 -14.99 55.00 -4.28
N ILE A 544 -13.93 54.39 -4.82
CA ILE A 544 -13.04 53.51 -4.04
C ILE A 544 -12.41 54.29 -2.89
N ALA A 545 -11.87 55.49 -3.14
CA ALA A 545 -11.25 56.32 -2.11
C ALA A 545 -12.26 56.70 -1.01
N ALA A 546 -13.48 57.08 -1.39
CA ALA A 546 -14.55 57.39 -0.45
C ALA A 546 -14.95 56.17 0.40
N ARG A 547 -15.06 54.99 -0.23
CA ARG A 547 -15.35 53.71 0.46
C ARG A 547 -14.26 53.37 1.48
N ILE A 548 -12.99 53.43 1.09
CA ILE A 548 -11.87 53.15 2.00
C ILE A 548 -11.86 54.15 3.16
N SER A 549 -12.05 55.44 2.90
CA SER A 549 -12.12 56.46 3.96
C SER A 549 -13.26 56.20 4.95
N GLY A 550 -14.41 55.73 4.48
CA GLY A 550 -15.56 55.40 5.34
C GLY A 550 -15.39 54.14 6.18
N MET A 551 -14.44 53.27 5.81
CA MET A 551 -14.14 52.02 6.51
C MET A 551 -13.05 52.16 7.58
N GLN A 552 -12.46 53.34 7.76
CA GLN A 552 -11.34 53.52 8.67
C GLN A 552 -11.75 53.19 10.12
N PRO A 553 -11.16 52.15 10.75
CA PRO A 553 -11.54 51.73 12.09
C PRO A 553 -11.04 52.73 13.13
N THR A 554 -11.79 52.89 14.23
CA THR A 554 -11.43 53.80 15.33
C THR A 554 -10.66 53.04 16.41
N PRO A 555 -9.40 53.41 16.72
CA PRO A 555 -8.65 52.76 17.80
C PRO A 555 -9.38 52.82 19.13
N GLY A 556 -9.43 51.68 19.83
CA GLY A 556 -10.06 51.55 21.15
C GLY A 556 -11.53 51.12 21.14
N THR A 557 -12.15 50.90 19.98
CA THR A 557 -13.49 50.31 19.90
C THR A 557 -13.46 48.78 19.98
N PRO A 558 -14.47 48.11 20.55
CA PRO A 558 -14.63 46.67 20.42
C PRO A 558 -14.64 46.26 18.94
N GLY A 559 -13.92 45.18 18.59
CA GLY A 559 -13.79 44.72 17.19
C GLY A 559 -12.71 45.42 16.36
N PHE A 560 -11.94 46.37 16.94
CA PHE A 560 -10.92 47.13 16.21
C PHE A 560 -9.91 46.27 15.46
N ALA A 561 -9.48 45.15 16.04
CA ALA A 561 -8.49 44.27 15.41
C ALA A 561 -9.06 43.62 14.13
N GLU A 562 -10.25 43.04 14.19
CA GLU A 562 -10.91 42.47 13.02
C GLU A 562 -11.25 43.53 11.97
N ASP A 563 -11.74 44.70 12.40
CA ASP A 563 -12.09 45.79 11.48
C ASP A 563 -10.84 46.37 10.79
N LEU A 564 -9.71 46.43 11.48
CA LEU A 564 -8.42 46.82 10.90
C LEU A 564 -7.94 45.83 9.85
N GLU A 565 -8.13 44.53 10.06
CA GLU A 565 -7.79 43.53 9.04
C GLU A 565 -8.70 43.64 7.81
N VAL A 566 -10.01 43.80 8.00
CA VAL A 566 -10.97 44.02 6.90
C VAL A 566 -10.63 45.29 6.12
N PHE A 567 -10.33 46.40 6.81
CA PHE A 567 -9.86 47.64 6.21
C PHE A 567 -8.56 47.45 5.43
N THR A 568 -7.59 46.71 5.97
CA THR A 568 -6.32 46.41 5.29
C THR A 568 -6.54 45.58 4.03
N ALA A 569 -7.43 44.59 4.07
CA ALA A 569 -7.80 43.79 2.91
C ALA A 569 -8.45 44.66 1.82
N ALA A 570 -9.36 45.56 2.21
CA ALA A 570 -10.00 46.52 1.32
C ALA A 570 -8.98 47.47 0.67
N GLN A 571 -8.04 48.02 1.43
CA GLN A 571 -6.95 48.86 0.90
C GLN A 571 -6.11 48.11 -0.12
N LYS A 572 -5.71 46.87 0.20
CA LYS A 572 -4.92 46.03 -0.71
C LYS A 572 -5.65 45.78 -2.02
N GLN A 573 -6.95 45.46 -1.97
CA GLN A 573 -7.77 45.26 -3.16
C GLN A 573 -7.93 46.55 -3.97
N ALA A 574 -8.20 47.68 -3.30
CA ALA A 574 -8.28 49.00 -3.93
C ALA A 574 -6.98 49.33 -4.69
N SER A 575 -5.82 49.15 -4.05
CA SER A 575 -4.52 49.36 -4.70
C SER A 575 -4.30 48.41 -5.90
N ALA A 576 -4.73 47.15 -5.79
CA ALA A 576 -4.61 46.19 -6.89
C ALA A 576 -5.48 46.60 -8.09
N VAL A 577 -6.73 47.01 -7.87
CA VAL A 577 -7.64 47.49 -8.91
C VAL A 577 -7.09 48.74 -9.60
N ILE A 578 -6.62 49.73 -8.83
CA ILE A 578 -6.04 50.97 -9.38
C ILE A 578 -4.79 50.65 -10.22
N LYS A 579 -3.93 49.76 -9.73
CA LYS A 579 -2.73 49.34 -10.45
C LYS A 579 -3.06 48.60 -11.74
N GLU A 580 -4.07 47.72 -11.73
CA GLU A 580 -4.53 47.00 -12.93
C GLU A 580 -5.07 47.98 -13.98
N ARG A 581 -5.87 48.96 -13.57
CA ARG A 581 -6.37 50.01 -14.47
C ARG A 581 -5.26 50.86 -15.07
N ALA A 582 -4.26 51.24 -14.28
CA ALA A 582 -3.14 52.03 -14.79
C ALA A 582 -2.27 51.22 -15.78
N ALA A 583 -2.12 49.91 -15.56
CA ALA A 583 -1.30 49.05 -16.41
C ALA A 583 -1.98 48.71 -17.75
N ASP A 584 -3.28 48.37 -17.72
CA ASP A 584 -4.06 48.05 -18.91
C ASP A 584 -5.54 48.47 -18.73
N PRO A 585 -5.88 49.74 -19.03
CA PRO A 585 -7.23 50.26 -18.86
C PRO A 585 -8.29 49.47 -19.62
N ALA A 586 -7.97 49.02 -20.84
CA ALA A 586 -8.89 48.27 -21.69
C ALA A 586 -9.16 46.86 -21.14
N LEU A 587 -8.12 46.15 -20.70
CA LEU A 587 -8.28 44.83 -20.10
C LEU A 587 -9.01 44.92 -18.75
N SER A 588 -8.76 45.98 -17.97
CA SER A 588 -9.42 46.18 -16.69
C SER A 588 -10.94 46.31 -16.84
N VAL A 589 -11.41 47.14 -17.79
CA VAL A 589 -12.86 47.28 -18.03
C VAL A 589 -13.47 46.04 -18.67
N GLN A 590 -12.72 45.34 -19.52
CA GLN A 590 -13.18 44.09 -20.09
C GLN A 590 -13.43 43.03 -19.00
N LYS A 591 -12.56 42.93 -17.99
CA LYS A 591 -12.77 42.03 -16.84
C LYS A 591 -13.87 42.50 -15.89
N ALA A 592 -14.04 43.81 -15.75
CA ALA A 592 -14.98 44.39 -14.79
C ALA A 592 -16.44 44.35 -15.29
N PHE A 593 -16.67 44.51 -16.60
CA PHE A 593 -18.00 44.65 -17.17
C PHE A 593 -18.33 43.48 -18.12
N PRO A 594 -19.33 42.64 -17.80
CA PRO A 594 -19.73 41.52 -18.64
C PRO A 594 -20.08 41.92 -20.08
N ASP A 595 -20.69 43.08 -20.29
CA ASP A 595 -21.07 43.56 -21.63
C ASP A 595 -19.84 43.89 -22.48
N VAL A 596 -18.76 44.39 -21.87
CA VAL A 596 -17.49 44.67 -22.57
C VAL A 596 -16.79 43.35 -22.91
N GLN A 597 -16.83 42.36 -22.00
CA GLN A 597 -16.35 41.02 -22.29
C GLN A 597 -17.12 40.37 -23.44
N ALA A 598 -18.46 40.46 -23.44
CA ALA A 598 -19.29 39.94 -24.52
C ALA A 598 -18.99 40.64 -25.86
N ALA A 599 -18.77 41.97 -25.84
CA ALA A 599 -18.33 42.70 -27.03
C ALA A 599 -16.95 42.26 -27.52
N ALA A 600 -16.04 41.88 -26.60
CA ALA A 600 -14.72 41.37 -26.96
C ALA A 600 -14.80 39.97 -27.59
N ASP A 601 -15.65 39.10 -27.04
CA ASP A 601 -15.87 37.75 -27.57
C ASP A 601 -16.56 37.76 -28.95
N ALA A 602 -17.37 38.78 -29.23
CA ALA A 602 -18.06 38.96 -30.51
C ALA A 602 -17.23 39.71 -31.57
N ALA A 603 -16.05 40.25 -31.23
CA ALA A 603 -15.26 41.07 -32.13
C ALA A 603 -14.52 40.23 -33.19
N ASP A 604 -14.69 40.60 -34.46
CA ASP A 604 -14.00 40.00 -35.61
C ASP A 604 -13.07 41.04 -36.27
N PRO A 605 -11.74 40.82 -36.30
CA PRO A 605 -10.79 41.71 -36.97
C PRO A 605 -11.08 41.97 -38.46
N GLN A 606 -11.84 41.11 -39.13
CA GLN A 606 -12.26 41.27 -40.53
C GLN A 606 -13.57 42.07 -40.69
N ASP A 607 -14.30 42.32 -39.59
CA ASP A 607 -15.48 43.16 -39.56
C ASP A 607 -15.18 44.48 -38.81
N PRO A 608 -14.92 45.58 -39.54
CA PRO A 608 -14.66 46.89 -38.93
C PRO A 608 -15.73 47.36 -37.96
N SER A 609 -17.00 47.00 -38.18
CA SER A 609 -18.10 47.44 -37.32
C SER A 609 -18.06 46.78 -35.94
N SER A 610 -17.67 45.51 -35.90
CA SER A 610 -17.49 44.76 -34.64
C SER A 610 -16.32 45.32 -33.81
N MET A 611 -15.19 45.61 -34.46
CA MET A 611 -14.00 46.16 -33.78
C MET A 611 -14.24 47.59 -33.28
N GLN A 612 -14.94 48.42 -34.05
CA GLN A 612 -15.33 49.76 -33.61
C GLN A 612 -16.30 49.70 -32.43
N SER A 613 -17.22 48.74 -32.42
CA SER A 613 -18.15 48.52 -31.30
C SER A 613 -17.41 48.12 -30.02
N LEU A 614 -16.44 47.19 -30.11
CA LEU A 614 -15.59 46.80 -28.99
C LEU A 614 -14.80 48.00 -28.42
N VAL A 615 -14.13 48.76 -29.29
CA VAL A 615 -13.37 49.94 -28.87
C VAL A 615 -14.27 50.96 -28.19
N SER A 616 -15.45 51.22 -28.76
CA SER A 616 -16.44 52.13 -28.18
C SER A 616 -16.86 51.67 -26.78
N ALA A 617 -17.21 50.39 -26.61
CA ALA A 617 -17.61 49.82 -25.33
C ALA A 617 -16.49 49.94 -24.27
N ARG A 618 -15.24 49.66 -24.65
CA ARG A 618 -14.09 49.80 -23.75
C ARG A 618 -13.86 51.25 -23.32
N LEU A 619 -13.89 52.20 -24.26
CA LEU A 619 -13.66 53.61 -23.96
C LEU A 619 -14.78 54.18 -23.09
N GLN A 620 -16.04 53.85 -23.37
CA GLN A 620 -17.18 54.26 -22.55
C GLN A 620 -17.08 53.70 -21.12
N ALA A 621 -16.70 52.42 -20.98
CA ALA A 621 -16.51 51.83 -19.66
C ALA A 621 -15.33 52.45 -18.90
N GLN A 622 -14.24 52.79 -19.59
CA GLN A 622 -13.10 53.47 -18.97
C GLN A 622 -13.48 54.87 -18.50
N GLN A 623 -14.22 55.61 -19.32
CA GLN A 623 -14.75 56.91 -18.98
C GLN A 623 -15.70 56.83 -17.77
N ALA A 624 -16.58 55.82 -17.72
CA ALA A 624 -17.47 55.59 -16.58
C ALA A 624 -16.73 55.30 -15.28
N LEU A 625 -15.55 54.67 -15.35
CA LEU A 625 -14.66 54.48 -14.19
C LEU A 625 -13.80 55.70 -13.84
N GLY A 626 -13.95 56.81 -14.57
CA GLY A 626 -13.18 58.04 -14.37
C GLY A 626 -11.74 57.97 -14.88
N VAL A 627 -11.42 57.05 -15.79
CA VAL A 627 -10.13 57.03 -16.48
C VAL A 627 -10.05 58.26 -17.39
N SER A 628 -9.02 59.08 -17.20
CA SER A 628 -8.85 60.32 -17.97
C SER A 628 -8.67 60.03 -19.46
N ASP A 629 -9.06 60.97 -20.32
CA ASP A 629 -8.93 60.83 -21.79
C ASP A 629 -7.49 60.55 -22.24
N PHE A 630 -6.49 61.00 -21.47
CA PHE A 630 -5.06 60.74 -21.71
C PHE A 630 -4.64 59.33 -21.30
N GLU A 631 -5.32 58.75 -20.31
CA GLU A 631 -5.01 57.41 -19.80
C GLU A 631 -5.78 56.32 -20.54
N GLN A 632 -6.91 56.66 -21.15
CA GLN A 632 -7.74 55.75 -21.91
C GLN A 632 -6.97 55.02 -23.02
N ALA A 633 -7.36 53.78 -23.25
CA ALA A 633 -6.74 52.87 -24.20
C ALA A 633 -7.84 52.15 -25.01
N PRO A 634 -7.90 52.31 -26.34
CA PRO A 634 -8.89 51.60 -27.16
C PRO A 634 -8.67 50.08 -27.20
N LEU A 635 -7.42 49.63 -27.07
CA LEU A 635 -7.01 48.22 -27.13
C LEU A 635 -6.39 47.76 -25.82
N THR A 636 -6.39 46.44 -25.58
CA THR A 636 -5.54 45.85 -24.53
C THR A 636 -4.07 46.03 -24.89
N ALA A 637 -3.18 45.97 -23.90
CA ALA A 637 -1.75 46.09 -24.12
C ALA A 637 -1.22 44.95 -25.03
N ASP A 638 -1.82 43.77 -24.96
CA ASP A 638 -1.48 42.63 -25.80
C ASP A 638 -1.90 42.84 -27.26
N GLU A 639 -3.11 43.36 -27.50
CA GLU A 639 -3.60 43.72 -28.84
C GLU A 639 -2.75 44.83 -29.47
N ALA A 640 -2.44 45.89 -28.71
CA ALA A 640 -1.59 46.98 -29.19
C ALA A 640 -0.18 46.48 -29.55
N ARG A 641 0.40 45.60 -28.72
CA ARG A 641 1.69 44.96 -29.02
C ARG A 641 1.59 44.05 -30.25
N ALA A 642 0.48 43.33 -30.44
CA ALA A 642 0.27 42.49 -31.62
C ALA A 642 0.25 43.31 -32.92
N LEU A 643 -0.36 44.49 -32.93
CA LEU A 643 -0.34 45.41 -34.07
C LEU A 643 1.06 45.93 -34.39
N ALA A 644 1.91 46.12 -33.37
CA ALA A 644 3.28 46.61 -33.55
C ALA A 644 4.28 45.54 -34.03
N ARG A 645 3.97 44.25 -33.85
CA ARG A 645 4.86 43.13 -34.20
C ARG A 645 5.42 43.15 -35.63
N PRO A 646 4.62 43.43 -36.68
CA PRO A 646 5.14 43.48 -38.06
C PRO A 646 6.22 44.53 -38.27
N ILE A 647 6.23 45.59 -37.45
CA ILE A 647 7.20 46.68 -37.49
C ILE A 647 8.44 46.30 -36.68
N SER A 648 8.24 45.87 -35.43
CA SER A 648 9.34 45.53 -34.51
C SER A 648 10.13 44.30 -34.96
N ALA A 649 9.55 43.42 -35.77
CA ALA A 649 10.22 42.25 -36.33
C ALA A 649 11.21 42.60 -37.47
N GLN A 650 11.15 43.82 -38.03
CA GLN A 650 12.02 44.24 -39.14
C GLN A 650 13.29 44.89 -38.60
N ALA A 651 14.45 44.27 -38.90
CA ALA A 651 15.76 44.86 -38.60
C ALA A 651 16.14 45.98 -39.58
N ASP A 652 15.59 45.97 -40.79
CA ASP A 652 15.85 46.98 -41.83
C ASP A 652 14.92 48.20 -41.65
N PRO A 653 15.45 49.43 -41.51
CA PRO A 653 14.64 50.64 -41.29
C PRO A 653 13.65 50.97 -42.43
N SER A 654 13.99 50.65 -43.68
CA SER A 654 13.12 50.86 -44.83
C SER A 654 11.96 49.87 -44.83
N LEU A 655 12.25 48.59 -44.52
CA LEU A 655 11.21 47.57 -44.38
C LEU A 655 10.31 47.83 -43.16
N ALA A 656 10.86 48.32 -42.05
CA ALA A 656 10.10 48.74 -40.89
C ALA A 656 9.16 49.92 -41.21
N SER A 657 9.63 50.91 -41.97
CA SER A 657 8.81 52.04 -42.44
C SER A 657 7.68 51.59 -43.36
N LYS A 658 7.96 50.67 -44.30
CA LYS A 658 6.94 50.08 -45.17
C LYS A 658 5.90 49.28 -44.38
N ALA A 659 6.34 48.48 -43.42
CA ALA A 659 5.46 47.74 -42.52
C ALA A 659 4.59 48.71 -41.69
N MET A 660 5.16 49.79 -41.17
CA MET A 660 4.42 50.82 -40.43
C MET A 660 3.31 51.44 -41.27
N MET A 661 3.59 51.83 -42.52
CA MET A 661 2.57 52.40 -43.41
C MET A 661 1.45 51.40 -43.73
N ALA A 662 1.79 50.13 -43.97
CA ALA A 662 0.81 49.06 -44.20
C ALA A 662 -0.05 48.80 -42.95
N THR A 663 0.55 48.76 -41.77
CA THR A 663 -0.16 48.59 -40.50
C THR A 663 -1.09 49.77 -40.21
N VAL A 664 -0.65 51.01 -40.45
CA VAL A 664 -1.50 52.20 -40.29
C VAL A 664 -2.70 52.16 -41.25
N GLU A 665 -2.50 51.73 -42.50
CA GLU A 665 -3.60 51.55 -43.46
C GLU A 665 -4.60 50.49 -42.98
N GLN A 666 -4.11 49.34 -42.49
CA GLN A 666 -4.96 48.30 -41.90
C GLN A 666 -5.73 48.84 -40.68
N ILE A 667 -5.07 49.56 -39.78
CA ILE A 667 -5.72 50.18 -38.61
C ILE A 667 -6.81 51.15 -39.04
N GLN A 668 -6.59 51.93 -40.09
CA GLN A 668 -7.58 52.86 -40.62
C GLN A 668 -8.82 52.15 -41.17
N GLN A 669 -8.64 50.99 -41.82
CA GLN A 669 -9.73 50.17 -42.36
C GLN A 669 -10.52 49.47 -41.24
N THR A 670 -9.83 48.93 -40.23
CA THR A 670 -10.46 48.17 -39.14
C THR A 670 -11.13 49.08 -38.10
N TYR A 671 -10.46 50.15 -37.67
CA TYR A 671 -10.89 50.94 -36.50
C TYR A 671 -11.55 52.28 -36.84
N GLY A 672 -11.59 52.68 -38.11
CA GLY A 672 -12.35 53.83 -38.59
C GLY A 672 -12.02 55.13 -37.83
N SER A 673 -13.02 55.69 -37.13
CA SER A 673 -12.87 56.92 -36.35
C SER A 673 -11.91 56.80 -35.16
N TYR A 674 -11.65 55.58 -34.69
CA TYR A 674 -10.73 55.32 -33.56
C TYR A 674 -9.29 55.03 -34.02
N ALA A 675 -9.03 55.01 -35.33
CA ALA A 675 -7.73 54.64 -35.90
C ALA A 675 -6.57 55.45 -35.30
N ASP A 676 -6.76 56.73 -35.04
CA ASP A 676 -5.71 57.60 -34.50
C ASP A 676 -5.32 57.26 -33.07
N GLN A 677 -6.31 56.94 -32.23
CA GLN A 677 -6.08 56.49 -30.86
C GLN A 677 -5.38 55.12 -30.87
N VAL A 678 -5.76 54.24 -31.79
CA VAL A 678 -5.13 52.92 -31.96
C VAL A 678 -3.69 53.04 -32.46
N VAL A 679 -3.41 53.90 -33.45
CA VAL A 679 -2.03 54.16 -33.92
C VAL A 679 -1.19 54.75 -32.80
N ALA A 680 -1.72 55.72 -32.05
CA ALA A 680 -1.03 56.31 -30.91
C ALA A 680 -0.72 55.24 -29.85
N GLN A 681 -1.69 54.38 -29.50
CA GLN A 681 -1.44 53.31 -28.54
C GLN A 681 -0.43 52.27 -29.04
N MET A 682 -0.49 51.90 -30.33
CA MET A 682 0.47 50.99 -30.95
C MET A 682 1.89 51.55 -30.87
N ILE A 683 2.08 52.84 -31.17
CA ILE A 683 3.39 53.51 -31.06
C ILE A 683 3.84 53.55 -29.59
N ALA A 684 2.94 53.90 -28.67
CA ALA A 684 3.25 53.94 -27.24
C ALA A 684 3.67 52.56 -26.70
N SER A 685 3.12 51.47 -27.25
CA SER A 685 3.50 50.09 -26.88
C SER A 685 4.97 49.75 -27.15
N GLN A 686 5.66 50.55 -27.96
CA GLN A 686 7.08 50.40 -28.28
C GLN A 686 8.00 51.20 -27.34
N GLY A 687 7.46 51.75 -26.25
CA GLY A 687 8.23 52.54 -25.27
C GLY A 687 8.31 54.02 -25.60
N VAL A 688 7.49 54.51 -26.54
CA VAL A 688 7.32 55.93 -26.82
C VAL A 688 6.32 56.53 -25.83
N SER A 689 6.56 57.75 -25.33
CA SER A 689 5.58 58.44 -24.47
C SER A 689 4.23 58.59 -25.18
N LYS A 690 3.12 58.60 -24.43
CA LYS A 690 1.78 58.71 -25.01
C LYS A 690 1.62 60.02 -25.80
N GLU A 691 2.25 61.08 -25.34
CA GLU A 691 2.28 62.41 -25.96
C GLU A 691 2.99 62.37 -27.32
N MET A 692 4.19 61.78 -27.39
CA MET A 692 4.92 61.61 -28.65
C MET A 692 4.21 60.64 -29.59
N ALA A 693 3.59 59.61 -29.04
CA ALA A 693 2.83 58.64 -29.81
C ALA A 693 1.57 59.26 -30.45
N GLY A 694 0.88 60.16 -29.72
CA GLY A 694 -0.23 60.95 -30.24
C GLY A 694 0.18 61.91 -31.36
N LEU A 695 1.32 62.60 -31.21
CA LEU A 695 1.91 63.38 -32.30
C LEU A 695 2.24 62.51 -33.51
N GLY A 696 2.87 61.34 -33.27
CA GLY A 696 3.20 60.34 -34.27
C GLY A 696 1.98 59.91 -35.08
N ALA A 697 0.89 59.55 -34.42
CA ALA A 697 -0.37 59.20 -35.05
C ALA A 697 -0.92 60.33 -35.94
N GLY A 698 -0.90 61.57 -35.43
CA GLY A 698 -1.29 62.77 -36.19
C GLY A 698 -0.41 63.03 -37.42
N TYR A 699 0.86 62.61 -37.42
CA TYR A 699 1.72 62.64 -38.59
C TYR A 699 1.34 61.58 -39.62
N PHE A 700 1.12 60.34 -39.19
CA PHE A 700 0.75 59.25 -40.09
C PHE A 700 -0.59 59.52 -40.80
N ARG A 701 -1.57 60.14 -40.13
CA ARG A 701 -2.83 60.56 -40.75
C ARG A 701 -2.67 61.60 -41.86
N ARG A 702 -1.71 62.52 -41.72
CA ARG A 702 -1.44 63.55 -42.73
C ARG A 702 -0.69 62.96 -43.92
N LEU A 703 0.28 62.10 -43.65
CA LEU A 703 1.00 61.33 -44.67
C LEU A 703 0.05 60.45 -45.49
N SER A 704 -0.90 59.76 -44.87
CA SER A 704 -1.89 58.94 -45.59
C SER A 704 -2.84 59.77 -46.47
N LYS A 705 -2.98 61.08 -46.18
CA LYS A 705 -3.72 62.06 -47.01
C LYS A 705 -2.83 62.78 -48.03
N GLY A 706 -1.57 62.39 -48.20
CA GLY A 706 -0.62 63.01 -49.13
C GLY A 706 -0.13 64.40 -48.72
N GLN A 707 -0.30 64.79 -47.46
CA GLN A 707 0.14 66.09 -46.94
C GLN A 707 1.59 66.04 -46.46
N ALA A 708 2.38 67.05 -46.80
CA ALA A 708 3.79 67.16 -46.40
C ALA A 708 3.95 67.71 -44.96
N PHE A 709 5.08 67.37 -44.32
CA PHE A 709 5.45 67.86 -42.99
C PHE A 709 5.69 69.37 -42.98
N SER A 710 5.17 70.07 -41.96
CA SER A 710 5.45 71.48 -41.73
C SER A 710 6.68 71.69 -40.83
N ALA A 711 7.30 72.87 -40.89
CA ALA A 711 8.40 73.24 -39.98
C ALA A 711 7.93 73.42 -38.51
N SER A 712 6.63 73.65 -38.26
CA SER A 712 6.05 73.67 -36.91
C SER A 712 5.99 72.26 -36.31
N ASP A 713 5.67 71.24 -37.11
CA ASP A 713 5.60 69.84 -36.66
C ASP A 713 6.96 69.36 -36.10
N LYS A 714 8.05 69.65 -36.82
CA LYS A 714 9.41 69.27 -36.37
C LYS A 714 9.79 69.92 -35.04
N ARG A 715 9.42 71.19 -34.84
CA ARG A 715 9.67 71.92 -33.59
C ARG A 715 8.84 71.36 -32.44
N GLN A 716 7.58 71.02 -32.69
CA GLN A 716 6.71 70.45 -31.66
C GLN A 716 7.20 69.07 -31.20
N GLY A 717 7.68 68.22 -32.11
CA GLY A 717 8.30 66.94 -31.74
C GLY A 717 9.59 67.09 -30.92
N GLN A 718 10.44 68.06 -31.25
CA GLN A 718 11.65 68.35 -30.47
C GLN A 718 11.31 68.78 -29.03
N VAL A 719 10.37 69.72 -28.87
CA VAL A 719 9.95 70.20 -27.54
C VAL A 719 9.42 69.06 -26.67
N ILE A 720 8.60 68.16 -27.21
CA ILE A 720 8.07 67.03 -26.42
C ILE A 720 9.19 66.02 -26.10
N SER A 721 10.11 65.74 -27.03
CA SER A 721 11.25 64.86 -26.74
C SER A 721 12.20 65.41 -25.66
N GLU A 722 12.41 66.73 -25.62
CA GLU A 722 13.21 67.41 -24.59
C GLU A 722 12.52 67.36 -23.23
N VAL A 723 11.18 67.46 -23.20
CA VAL A 723 10.37 67.33 -21.99
C VAL A 723 10.39 65.90 -21.46
N ASP A 724 10.23 64.89 -22.32
CA ASP A 724 10.28 63.48 -21.91
C ASP A 724 11.66 63.09 -21.37
N ALA A 725 12.73 63.59 -21.99
CA ALA A 725 14.10 63.41 -21.51
C ALA A 725 14.32 64.08 -20.14
N ALA A 726 13.70 65.26 -19.91
CA ALA A 726 13.76 65.94 -18.63
C ALA A 726 12.98 65.18 -17.53
N ASP A 727 11.80 64.65 -17.83
CA ASP A 727 10.99 63.88 -16.87
C ASP A 727 11.64 62.52 -16.52
N ALA A 728 12.26 61.83 -17.49
CA ALA A 728 13.02 60.60 -17.25
C ALA A 728 14.28 60.82 -16.39
N SER A 729 14.88 62.00 -16.45
CA SER A 729 16.07 62.37 -15.64
C SER A 729 15.73 62.79 -14.20
N GLY A 730 14.44 62.95 -13.87
CA GLY A 730 13.97 63.52 -12.60
C GLY A 730 13.25 62.57 -11.63
N ALA A 731 13.28 61.25 -11.82
CA ALA A 731 12.52 60.31 -11.00
C ALA A 731 12.97 60.28 -9.51
N PRO A 732 12.08 60.57 -8.53
CA PRO A 732 12.40 60.46 -7.10
C PRO A 732 12.18 59.04 -6.54
N ILE A 733 12.98 58.71 -5.52
CA ILE A 733 12.76 57.59 -4.58
C ILE A 733 11.52 57.94 -3.74
N ALA A 734 10.51 57.09 -3.75
CA ALA A 734 9.31 57.26 -2.95
C ALA A 734 9.61 57.05 -1.46
N THR A 735 9.45 58.12 -0.67
CA THR A 735 9.20 58.06 0.78
C THR A 735 8.03 59.00 1.09
N ASP A 736 7.34 58.78 2.22
CA ASP A 736 6.05 59.38 2.64
C ASP A 736 6.03 60.92 2.87
N ALA A 737 6.85 61.69 2.16
CA ALA A 737 6.82 63.15 2.19
C ALA A 737 6.12 63.70 0.93
N PHE A 738 5.35 64.79 1.10
CA PHE A 738 4.62 65.48 0.03
C PHE A 738 5.42 65.57 -1.28
N PRO A 739 4.79 65.32 -2.44
CA PRO A 739 5.47 65.28 -3.73
C PRO A 739 6.22 66.59 -4.00
N ILE A 740 7.40 66.53 -4.61
CA ILE A 740 8.17 67.72 -4.98
C ILE A 740 7.67 68.23 -6.35
N PRO A 741 7.30 69.52 -6.50
CA PRO A 741 6.74 70.04 -7.73
C PRO A 741 7.77 70.03 -8.87
N ASN A 742 7.41 69.45 -10.01
CA ASN A 742 8.25 69.37 -11.20
C ASN A 742 8.38 70.74 -11.91
N TYR A 743 9.26 70.84 -12.92
CA TYR A 743 9.56 72.12 -13.57
C TYR A 743 8.33 72.79 -14.18
N LYS A 744 7.44 72.03 -14.83
CA LYS A 744 6.19 72.55 -15.40
C LYS A 744 5.24 73.09 -14.33
N GLN A 745 5.12 72.40 -13.20
CA GLN A 745 4.29 72.85 -12.08
C GLN A 745 4.84 74.15 -11.48
N ARG A 746 6.17 74.28 -11.37
CA ARG A 746 6.81 75.53 -10.94
C ARG A 746 6.58 76.68 -11.93
N GLN A 747 6.68 76.42 -13.23
CA GLN A 747 6.41 77.44 -14.27
C GLN A 747 4.92 77.82 -14.35
N ALA A 748 4.02 76.86 -14.14
CA ALA A 748 2.59 77.12 -14.04
C ALA A 748 2.27 78.04 -12.85
N LEU A 749 2.92 77.83 -11.69
CA LEU A 749 2.79 78.74 -10.55
C LEU A 749 3.41 80.13 -10.82
N ILE A 750 4.58 80.20 -11.46
CA ILE A 750 5.22 81.48 -11.79
C ILE A 750 4.35 82.30 -12.77
N SER A 751 3.67 81.63 -13.70
CA SER A 751 2.76 82.28 -14.65
C SER A 751 1.36 82.55 -14.12
N GLN A 752 0.95 81.88 -13.03
CA GLN A 752 -0.35 82.06 -12.35
C GLN A 752 -0.14 82.14 -10.82
N PRO A 753 0.42 83.25 -10.30
CA PRO A 753 0.74 83.41 -8.89
C PRO A 753 -0.49 83.31 -7.97
N GLU A 754 -1.68 83.59 -8.49
CA GLU A 754 -2.97 83.48 -7.80
C GLU A 754 -3.30 82.04 -7.37
N LYS A 755 -2.69 81.02 -7.98
CA LYS A 755 -2.87 79.60 -7.64
C LYS A 755 -1.95 79.10 -6.52
N ALA A 756 -1.31 80.01 -5.79
CA ALA A 756 -0.42 79.67 -4.69
C ALA A 756 -1.08 78.80 -3.60
N GLY A 757 -2.37 79.00 -3.31
CA GLY A 757 -3.12 78.19 -2.34
C GLY A 757 -3.26 76.73 -2.78
N GLU A 758 -3.71 76.49 -4.01
CA GLU A 758 -3.85 75.14 -4.60
C GLU A 758 -2.48 74.43 -4.73
N PHE A 759 -1.44 75.20 -4.99
CA PHE A 759 -0.08 74.69 -5.07
C PHE A 759 0.46 74.25 -3.69
N ASP A 760 0.16 75.01 -2.64
CA ASP A 760 0.55 74.66 -1.26
C ASP A 760 -0.25 73.47 -0.71
N GLU A 761 -1.51 73.29 -1.10
CA GLU A 761 -2.29 72.10 -0.76
C GLU A 761 -1.69 70.83 -1.38
N LYS A 762 -1.16 70.94 -2.60
CA LYS A 762 -0.60 69.80 -3.35
C LYS A 762 0.85 69.47 -3.01
N PHE A 763 1.65 70.48 -2.69
CA PHE A 763 3.11 70.34 -2.51
C PHE A 763 3.58 70.73 -1.11
N GLY A 764 2.66 70.93 -0.16
CA GLY A 764 2.93 71.29 1.23
C GLY A 764 2.99 72.81 1.47
N SER A 765 2.53 73.23 2.65
CA SER A 765 2.46 74.65 3.05
C SER A 765 3.79 75.39 2.86
N GLY A 766 3.76 76.56 2.21
CA GLY A 766 4.93 77.40 1.94
C GLY A 766 5.76 76.98 0.72
N SER A 767 5.32 75.99 -0.06
CA SER A 767 5.98 75.57 -1.30
C SER A 767 5.85 76.59 -2.42
N ALA A 768 4.70 77.25 -2.55
CA ALA A 768 4.47 78.30 -3.52
C ALA A 768 5.35 79.52 -3.25
N GLN A 769 5.50 79.90 -1.98
CA GLN A 769 6.32 81.03 -1.55
C GLN A 769 7.81 80.81 -1.84
N ARG A 770 8.31 79.57 -1.74
CA ARG A 770 9.70 79.21 -2.11
C ARG A 770 9.99 79.37 -3.61
N ILE A 771 8.97 79.22 -4.45
CA ILE A 771 9.09 79.33 -5.92
C ILE A 771 8.89 80.78 -6.37
N LEU A 772 7.89 81.47 -5.84
CA LEU A 772 7.58 82.86 -6.20
C LEU A 772 8.55 83.89 -5.58
N GLY A 773 9.24 83.54 -4.48
CA GLY A 773 10.16 84.43 -3.77
C GLY A 773 11.60 84.53 -4.33
N ARG A 774 11.92 83.86 -5.46
CA ARG A 774 13.24 83.93 -6.10
C ARG A 774 13.22 84.85 -7.33
N THR A 775 13.35 86.16 -7.12
CA THR A 775 13.74 87.11 -8.17
C THR A 775 15.27 87.32 -8.16
N GLU A 776 15.88 87.36 -9.36
CA GLU A 776 17.33 87.41 -9.64
C GLU A 776 18.10 88.55 -8.94
N PRO A 777 19.43 88.40 -8.70
CA PRO A 777 20.28 89.49 -8.24
C PRO A 777 20.53 90.52 -9.37
N ALA A 778 20.30 91.79 -9.06
CA ALA A 778 20.65 92.91 -9.92
C ALA A 778 22.18 93.02 -10.08
N TRP A 779 22.64 93.04 -11.34
CA TRP A 779 23.98 93.52 -11.68
C TRP A 779 24.02 95.04 -11.41
N VAL A 780 24.95 95.48 -10.58
CA VAL A 780 25.36 96.89 -10.42
C VAL A 780 26.86 96.96 -10.75
N GLU A 781 27.22 98.02 -11.48
CA GLU A 781 28.59 98.41 -11.88
C GLU A 781 29.65 98.33 -10.77
#